data_AF-A0A8H6S942-F1
#
_entry.id   AF-A0A8H6S942-F1
#
_cell.length_a   1.000
_cell.length_b   1.000
_cell.length_c   1.000
_cell.angle_alpha   90.00
_cell.angle_beta   90.00
_cell.angle_gamma   90.00
#
_symmetry.space_group_name_H-M   'P 1'
#
loop_
_entity.id
_entity.type
_entity.pdbx_description
1 polymer ?
#
loop_
_entity_poly.entity_id
_entity_poly.type
_entity_poly.pdbx_seq_one_letter_code
_entity_poly.pdbx_strand_id
1 'polypeptide(L)'
;MSLEHRRVLLAFFLFALYIFYSRGDKPPETDWTHILDETQVARPHTASLGAVLAATRSSLPILKDTLASLIGPSSCVTKVLVICPESLVAQTRVVIQQTVRDQSNHQQPDVALHPIPGSRSTVSAGDLFKASARLGTEVERVLLLDGEGLDGLSRRTRDMLLCPTATKLPLGPRGFDASNHSCVAPSVNAQVAAYLLPPFTVPATLLQDPGESWAAMGDLVSQKYSVGGIIQSFGDEDTNYCGPPVQTQQPQVLDTQTTFDAIVDDLGLFVFLFPTLDVLQDALPMACALHEAGHEIRILLYSDTRPASAARGSSRCQLQYESLRKKHDDARALSAIQEWLGEQDRKADVLVTLDELPKWTSAVIRLPRQDLAYAQWMGTLSLREWLHWNTPRIDISVITQDRPQSLRRLLSSLTGARYFGDTVNMRLNMEQSSDRDTMEMLGKYTWNHGSVSAHRRVVHAGLITAVVESWYPHSNDDYGLLLEDDVELSPLFYAWVKMTILRYRYGQERDRTKSLFGISLYQLKNTELRLQGRQQFDPRKLFAENHFPHPSTPYLSQVPCSWGAVYFPEHWREFHDYLAERLSQSRMRIGENVVADVRSNNWSRSWKKFFIELVHLRGYVMLYPNYADFASFSTNHLEVGSHVKERSRDKQKAFRRPLLELREVRRLVDELPARTLPGWRALPVLNLTGYLVAHVF
;
A
#
# COMPACT_ATOMS: atom_id res chain seq x y z
N MET A 1 32.70 46.47 11.39
CA MET A 1 32.48 47.57 10.41
C MET A 1 31.64 48.64 11.08
N SER A 2 32.10 49.90 11.09
CA SER A 2 31.46 51.01 11.79
C SER A 2 30.10 51.39 11.19
N LEU A 3 29.26 52.05 11.99
CA LEU A 3 27.90 52.48 11.63
C LEU A 3 27.84 53.33 10.33
N GLU A 4 28.95 53.97 9.95
CA GLU A 4 29.06 54.74 8.71
C GLU A 4 29.03 53.85 7.46
N HIS A 5 29.62 52.66 7.48
CA HIS A 5 29.60 51.76 6.33
C HIS A 5 28.18 51.27 5.99
N ARG A 6 27.31 51.11 7.00
CA ARG A 6 25.90 50.72 6.78
C ARG A 6 25.07 51.84 6.17
N ARG A 7 25.39 53.11 6.48
CA ARG A 7 24.70 54.26 5.88
C ARG A 7 25.07 54.48 4.42
N VAL A 8 26.33 54.24 4.05
CA VAL A 8 26.77 54.31 2.65
C VAL A 8 26.16 53.19 1.81
N LEU A 9 26.11 51.96 2.33
CA LEU A 9 25.47 50.83 1.63
C LEU A 9 23.96 51.04 1.44
N LEU A 10 23.26 51.58 2.45
CA LEU A 10 21.83 51.88 2.34
C LEU A 10 21.55 53.02 1.33
N ALA A 11 22.42 54.03 1.29
CA ALA A 11 22.32 55.11 0.31
C ALA A 11 22.58 54.61 -1.12
N PHE A 12 23.55 53.71 -1.33
CA PHE A 12 23.78 53.08 -2.63
C PHE A 12 22.60 52.21 -3.07
N PHE A 13 21.98 51.47 -2.15
CA PHE A 13 20.84 50.62 -2.46
C PHE A 13 19.59 51.44 -2.83
N LEU A 14 19.34 52.55 -2.12
CA LEU A 14 18.25 53.46 -2.41
C LEU A 14 18.48 54.25 -3.71
N PHE A 15 19.73 54.60 -4.02
CA PHE A 15 20.07 55.26 -5.28
C PHE A 15 19.94 54.32 -6.48
N ALA A 16 20.30 53.04 -6.33
CA ALA A 16 20.11 52.03 -7.36
C ALA A 16 18.61 51.76 -7.63
N LEU A 17 17.78 51.70 -6.58
CA LEU A 17 16.32 51.58 -6.71
C LEU A 17 15.69 52.82 -7.36
N TYR A 18 16.19 54.02 -7.07
CA TYR A 18 15.73 55.25 -7.72
C TYR A 18 16.11 55.31 -9.21
N ILE A 19 17.31 54.86 -9.60
CA ILE A 19 17.69 54.75 -11.02
C ILE A 19 16.82 53.71 -11.74
N PHE A 20 16.51 52.59 -11.08
CA PHE A 20 15.68 51.52 -11.67
C PHE A 20 14.21 51.94 -11.84
N TYR A 21 13.67 52.79 -10.96
CA TYR A 21 12.31 53.31 -11.06
C TYR A 21 12.19 54.60 -11.89
N SER A 22 13.26 55.37 -12.06
CA SER A 22 13.26 56.64 -12.82
C SER A 22 13.51 56.47 -14.31
N ARG A 23 14.08 55.33 -14.73
CA ARG A 23 14.06 54.89 -16.14
C ARG A 23 12.79 54.07 -16.36
N GLY A 24 11.74 54.72 -16.88
CA GLY A 24 10.49 54.08 -17.29
C GLY A 24 10.65 53.15 -18.50
N ASP A 25 11.57 52.20 -18.42
CA ASP A 25 11.72 51.13 -19.41
C ASP A 25 10.63 50.09 -19.13
N LYS A 26 9.62 50.07 -20.02
CA LYS A 26 8.70 48.94 -20.13
C LYS A 26 9.53 47.65 -20.35
N PRO A 27 9.18 46.52 -19.73
CA PRO A 27 9.80 45.25 -20.08
C PRO A 27 9.62 44.99 -21.58
N PRO A 28 10.61 44.39 -22.27
CA PRO A 28 10.56 44.25 -23.71
C PRO A 28 9.37 43.36 -24.09
N GLU A 29 8.54 43.83 -25.03
CA GLU A 29 7.63 42.95 -25.78
C GLU A 29 8.50 41.86 -26.42
N THR A 30 8.42 40.65 -25.89
CA THR A 30 9.08 39.47 -26.45
C THR A 30 8.51 39.21 -27.84
N ASP A 31 9.33 39.46 -28.86
CA ASP A 31 9.05 39.13 -30.25
C ASP A 31 9.07 37.61 -30.44
N TRP A 32 7.88 37.00 -30.49
CA TRP A 32 7.67 35.55 -30.60
C TRP A 32 7.83 35.01 -32.03
N THR A 33 8.09 35.88 -33.01
CA THR A 33 8.14 35.52 -34.44
C THR A 33 9.15 34.42 -34.74
N HIS A 34 10.29 34.38 -34.05
CA HIS A 34 11.31 33.35 -34.22
C HIS A 34 10.86 31.93 -33.82
N ILE A 35 9.97 31.77 -32.82
CA ILE A 35 9.44 30.46 -32.42
C ILE A 35 8.42 29.95 -33.44
N LEU A 36 7.65 30.86 -34.03
CA LEU A 36 6.64 30.53 -35.04
C LEU A 36 7.28 30.22 -36.41
N ASP A 37 8.36 30.91 -36.79
CA ASP A 37 9.08 30.67 -38.06
C ASP A 37 9.75 29.28 -38.12
N GLU A 38 10.25 28.73 -37.00
CA GLU A 38 10.79 27.36 -36.96
C GLU A 38 9.71 26.29 -37.23
N THR A 39 8.43 26.58 -36.99
CA THR A 39 7.33 25.62 -37.24
C THR A 39 6.91 25.54 -38.71
N GLN A 40 7.18 26.56 -39.52
CA GLN A 40 6.81 26.59 -40.94
C GLN A 40 7.83 25.93 -41.88
N VAL A 41 9.05 25.63 -41.42
CA VAL A 41 10.15 25.12 -42.28
C VAL A 41 10.47 23.63 -42.02
N ALA A 42 9.71 22.94 -41.17
CA ALA A 42 9.99 21.55 -40.81
C ALA A 42 9.69 20.55 -41.96
N ARG A 43 10.75 19.91 -42.48
CA ARG A 43 10.67 18.74 -43.38
C ARG A 43 9.93 17.57 -42.68
N PRO A 44 9.23 16.69 -43.42
CA PRO A 44 8.53 15.54 -42.85
C PRO A 44 9.54 14.49 -42.39
N HIS A 45 10.10 14.67 -41.20
CA HIS A 45 10.66 13.58 -40.42
C HIS A 45 9.49 12.94 -39.68
N THR A 46 9.20 11.66 -40.01
CA THR A 46 8.16 10.86 -39.37
C THR A 46 8.57 10.53 -37.94
N ALA A 47 8.30 11.45 -37.02
CA ALA A 47 8.45 11.23 -35.58
C ALA A 47 7.49 10.12 -35.12
N SER A 48 7.98 9.15 -34.34
CA SER A 48 7.12 8.10 -33.79
C SER A 48 6.13 8.71 -32.79
N LEU A 49 4.83 8.47 -33.00
CA LEU A 49 3.76 9.03 -32.18
C LEU A 49 3.09 7.94 -31.35
N GLY A 50 3.04 8.12 -30.03
CA GLY A 50 2.16 7.35 -29.14
C GLY A 50 0.88 8.13 -28.85
N ALA A 51 -0.24 7.46 -28.64
CA ALA A 51 -1.50 8.08 -28.23
C ALA A 51 -1.94 7.54 -26.87
N VAL A 52 -2.40 8.42 -25.98
CA VAL A 52 -3.01 8.05 -24.70
C VAL A 52 -4.41 8.64 -24.64
N LEU A 53 -5.41 7.78 -24.46
CA LEU A 53 -6.81 8.19 -24.40
C LEU A 53 -7.53 7.65 -23.17
N ALA A 54 -8.43 8.46 -22.63
CA ALA A 54 -9.30 8.10 -21.52
C ALA A 54 -10.64 7.52 -22.00
N ALA A 55 -10.92 6.27 -21.64
CA ALA A 55 -12.24 5.66 -21.76
C ALA A 55 -13.04 5.87 -20.45
N THR A 56 -14.04 6.75 -20.52
CA THR A 56 -14.99 7.08 -19.45
C THR A 56 -16.40 6.64 -19.85
N ARG A 57 -17.36 6.71 -18.94
CA ARG A 57 -18.77 6.41 -19.29
C ARG A 57 -19.29 7.29 -20.42
N SER A 58 -18.86 8.55 -20.50
CA SER A 58 -19.27 9.50 -21.53
C SER A 58 -18.54 9.28 -22.85
N SER A 59 -17.29 8.78 -22.83
CA SER A 59 -16.51 8.57 -24.05
C SER A 59 -16.69 7.18 -24.68
N LEU A 60 -17.22 6.20 -23.93
CA LEU A 60 -17.50 4.84 -24.44
C LEU A 60 -18.30 4.80 -25.76
N PRO A 61 -19.35 5.62 -25.97
CA PRO A 61 -20.11 5.63 -27.23
C PRO A 61 -19.27 6.03 -28.45
N ILE A 62 -18.30 6.93 -28.29
CA ILE A 62 -17.45 7.45 -29.37
C ILE A 62 -16.06 6.80 -29.43
N LEU A 63 -15.76 5.89 -28.49
CA LEU A 63 -14.45 5.26 -28.36
C LEU A 63 -14.07 4.45 -29.60
N LYS A 64 -15.05 3.79 -30.24
CA LYS A 64 -14.83 3.02 -31.48
C LYS A 64 -14.29 3.91 -32.60
N ASP A 65 -14.92 5.06 -32.83
CA ASP A 65 -14.56 5.97 -33.92
C ASP A 65 -13.23 6.69 -33.63
N THR A 66 -12.99 7.02 -32.36
CA THR A 66 -11.70 7.56 -31.91
C THR A 66 -10.57 6.56 -32.16
N LEU A 67 -10.75 5.29 -31.74
CA LEU A 67 -9.77 4.23 -31.96
C LEU A 67 -9.57 3.93 -33.46
N ALA A 68 -10.63 3.94 -34.27
CA ALA A 68 -10.54 3.75 -35.71
C ALA A 68 -9.69 4.86 -36.37
N SER A 69 -9.80 6.09 -35.89
CA SER A 69 -8.98 7.21 -36.36
C SER A 69 -7.50 7.06 -35.99
N LEU A 70 -7.20 6.51 -34.80
CA LEU A 70 -5.83 6.26 -34.34
C LEU A 70 -5.17 5.05 -35.04
N ILE A 71 -5.95 4.01 -35.33
CA ILE A 71 -5.48 2.74 -35.93
C ILE A 71 -5.48 2.80 -37.48
N GLY A 72 -6.20 3.75 -38.07
CA GLY A 72 -6.39 3.85 -39.51
C GLY A 72 -5.10 4.12 -40.30
N PRO A 73 -5.10 3.84 -41.62
CA PRO A 73 -3.91 3.89 -42.48
C PRO A 73 -3.35 5.30 -42.70
N SER A 74 -4.06 6.34 -42.26
CA SER A 74 -3.67 7.76 -42.37
C SER A 74 -3.08 8.32 -41.07
N SER A 75 -2.82 7.46 -40.09
CA SER A 75 -2.29 7.81 -38.77
C SER A 75 -0.79 7.48 -38.67
N CYS A 76 -0.01 8.37 -38.07
CA CYS A 76 1.40 8.11 -37.74
C CYS A 76 1.56 7.50 -36.33
N VAL A 77 0.45 7.15 -35.68
CA VAL A 77 0.44 6.54 -34.35
C VAL A 77 0.98 5.11 -34.42
N THR A 78 1.99 4.81 -33.62
CA THR A 78 2.62 3.48 -33.52
C THR A 78 2.23 2.73 -32.26
N LYS A 79 1.74 3.44 -31.23
CA LYS A 79 1.26 2.86 -29.96
C LYS A 79 0.02 3.58 -29.46
N VAL A 80 -0.94 2.84 -28.92
CA VAL A 80 -2.18 3.37 -28.34
C VAL A 80 -2.35 2.81 -26.93
N LEU A 81 -2.45 3.71 -25.95
CA LEU A 81 -2.68 3.39 -24.55
C LEU A 81 -4.07 3.86 -24.15
N VAL A 82 -5.00 2.92 -23.96
CA VAL A 82 -6.34 3.23 -23.46
C VAL A 82 -6.34 3.11 -21.94
N ILE A 83 -6.66 4.18 -21.23
CA ILE A 83 -6.84 4.16 -19.79
C ILE A 83 -8.31 4.27 -19.41
N CYS A 84 -8.77 3.49 -18.43
CA CYS A 84 -10.17 3.56 -17.98
C CYS A 84 -10.30 3.17 -16.51
N PRO A 85 -11.34 3.65 -15.80
CA PRO A 85 -11.69 3.12 -14.48
C PRO A 85 -11.90 1.60 -14.51
N GLU A 86 -11.53 0.89 -13.43
CA GLU A 86 -11.67 -0.58 -13.36
C GLU A 86 -13.10 -1.06 -13.68
N SER A 87 -14.11 -0.29 -13.30
CA SER A 87 -15.52 -0.58 -13.60
C SER A 87 -15.87 -0.65 -15.09
N LEU A 88 -15.07 -0.04 -15.97
CA LEU A 88 -15.32 0.03 -17.42
C LEU A 88 -14.43 -0.93 -18.23
N VAL A 89 -13.48 -1.64 -17.62
CA VAL A 89 -12.48 -2.48 -18.32
C VAL A 89 -13.14 -3.49 -19.26
N ALA A 90 -14.21 -4.15 -18.84
CA ALA A 90 -14.90 -5.13 -19.67
C ALA A 90 -15.52 -4.48 -20.93
N GLN A 91 -16.19 -3.34 -20.78
CA GLN A 91 -16.82 -2.61 -21.88
C GLN A 91 -15.78 -2.04 -22.83
N THR A 92 -14.74 -1.39 -22.28
CA THR A 92 -13.62 -0.84 -23.05
C THR A 92 -12.88 -1.93 -23.83
N ARG A 93 -12.63 -3.10 -23.23
CA ARG A 93 -11.97 -4.23 -23.90
C ARG A 93 -12.76 -4.73 -25.11
N VAL A 94 -14.08 -4.81 -25.00
CA VAL A 94 -14.94 -5.22 -26.12
C VAL A 94 -14.82 -4.23 -27.28
N VAL A 95 -14.87 -2.93 -27.01
CA VAL A 95 -14.74 -1.88 -28.04
C VAL A 95 -13.36 -1.94 -28.72
N ILE A 96 -12.28 -2.12 -27.95
CA ILE A 96 -10.92 -2.28 -28.50
C ILE A 96 -10.85 -3.50 -29.42
N GLN A 97 -11.32 -4.67 -28.96
CA GLN A 97 -11.27 -5.91 -29.74
C GLN A 97 -12.08 -5.82 -31.03
N GLN A 98 -13.26 -5.20 -30.99
CA GLN A 98 -14.07 -4.95 -32.18
C GLN A 98 -13.37 -4.02 -33.17
N THR A 99 -12.80 -2.92 -32.68
CA THR A 99 -12.14 -1.92 -33.55
C THR A 99 -10.88 -2.50 -34.21
N VAL A 100 -10.04 -3.20 -33.45
CA VAL A 100 -8.82 -3.85 -33.97
C VAL A 100 -9.16 -4.89 -35.04
N ARG A 101 -10.25 -5.64 -34.84
CA ARG A 101 -10.76 -6.62 -35.82
C ARG A 101 -11.26 -5.94 -37.10
N ASP A 102 -12.02 -4.87 -36.96
CA ASP A 102 -12.61 -4.14 -38.10
C ASP A 102 -11.53 -3.46 -38.98
N GLN A 103 -10.36 -3.11 -38.42
CA GLN A 103 -9.28 -2.39 -39.09
C GLN A 103 -8.19 -3.29 -39.72
N SER A 104 -8.49 -4.56 -39.99
CA SER A 104 -7.61 -5.63 -40.49
C SER A 104 -6.52 -5.16 -41.50
N ASN A 105 -5.32 -4.80 -41.03
CA ASN A 105 -4.17 -4.41 -41.87
C ASN A 105 -2.84 -4.79 -41.21
N HIS A 106 -1.77 -4.98 -42.00
CA HIS A 106 -0.47 -5.49 -41.54
C HIS A 106 0.40 -4.48 -40.75
N GLN A 107 -0.04 -3.23 -40.55
CA GLN A 107 0.69 -2.18 -39.82
C GLN A 107 -0.21 -1.50 -38.78
N GLN A 108 -0.78 -2.28 -37.85
CA GLN A 108 -1.57 -1.72 -36.76
C GLN A 108 -0.66 -1.28 -35.58
N PRO A 109 -0.98 -0.16 -34.91
CA PRO A 109 -0.29 0.22 -33.68
C PRO A 109 -0.52 -0.79 -32.55
N ASP A 110 0.44 -0.87 -31.62
CA ASP A 110 0.29 -1.68 -30.41
C ASP A 110 -0.74 -1.04 -29.47
N VAL A 111 -1.89 -1.72 -29.25
CA VAL A 111 -2.99 -1.21 -28.44
C VAL A 111 -3.01 -1.91 -27.07
N ALA A 112 -2.75 -1.15 -26.02
CA ALA A 112 -2.76 -1.64 -24.64
C ALA A 112 -3.88 -0.98 -23.82
N LEU A 113 -4.57 -1.78 -23.01
CA LEU A 113 -5.63 -1.33 -22.09
C LEU A 113 -5.12 -1.35 -20.65
N HIS A 114 -5.17 -0.20 -19.99
CA HIS A 114 -4.73 -0.04 -18.61
C HIS A 114 -5.87 0.41 -17.71
N PRO A 115 -6.29 -0.43 -16.74
CA PRO A 115 -7.18 0.01 -15.68
C PRO A 115 -6.49 1.05 -14.79
N ILE A 116 -7.22 2.11 -14.44
CA ILE A 116 -6.84 3.06 -13.41
C ILE A 116 -7.47 2.57 -12.09
N PRO A 117 -6.66 2.18 -11.09
CA PRO A 117 -7.17 1.65 -9.83
C PRO A 117 -7.77 2.76 -8.96
N GLY A 118 -9.00 2.53 -8.44
CA GLY A 118 -9.71 3.43 -7.52
C GLY A 118 -11.21 3.59 -7.82
N SER A 119 -11.98 4.13 -6.86
CA SER A 119 -13.44 4.41 -6.98
C SER A 119 -13.79 5.64 -7.83
N ARG A 120 -12.81 6.28 -8.46
CA ARG A 120 -13.01 7.49 -9.27
C ARG A 120 -13.74 7.13 -10.57
N SER A 121 -14.85 7.81 -10.84
CA SER A 121 -15.62 7.67 -12.08
C SER A 121 -15.00 8.43 -13.26
N THR A 122 -14.00 9.28 -13.00
CA THR A 122 -13.38 10.19 -13.95
C THR A 122 -11.87 9.97 -14.06
N VAL A 123 -11.30 10.33 -15.21
CA VAL A 123 -9.87 10.28 -15.49
C VAL A 123 -9.31 11.69 -15.42
N SER A 124 -8.26 11.92 -14.61
CA SER A 124 -7.63 13.24 -14.45
C SER A 124 -6.49 13.47 -15.44
N ALA A 125 -6.05 14.73 -15.59
CA ALA A 125 -4.85 15.07 -16.38
C ALA A 125 -3.61 14.32 -15.88
N GLY A 126 -3.43 14.26 -14.55
CA GLY A 126 -2.36 13.48 -13.92
C GLY A 126 -2.41 11.98 -14.26
N ASP A 127 -3.60 11.39 -14.45
CA ASP A 127 -3.71 9.98 -14.86
C ASP A 127 -3.27 9.77 -16.31
N LEU A 128 -3.63 10.69 -17.22
CA LEU A 128 -3.16 10.70 -18.60
C LEU A 128 -1.63 10.88 -18.67
N PHE A 129 -1.05 11.76 -17.85
CA PHE A 129 0.39 11.95 -17.77
C PHE A 129 1.13 10.71 -17.25
N LYS A 130 0.65 10.12 -16.15
CA LYS A 130 1.21 8.87 -15.59
C LYS A 130 1.12 7.72 -16.58
N ALA A 131 0.03 7.65 -17.34
CA ALA A 131 -0.13 6.67 -18.41
C ALA A 131 0.88 6.91 -19.54
N SER A 132 1.09 8.17 -19.93
CA SER A 132 2.04 8.55 -20.97
C SER A 132 3.48 8.17 -20.64
N ALA A 133 3.89 8.22 -19.38
CA ALA A 133 5.21 7.75 -18.93
C ALA A 133 5.46 6.26 -19.26
N ARG A 134 4.41 5.46 -19.44
CA ARG A 134 4.50 4.03 -19.81
C ARG A 134 4.84 3.81 -21.27
N LEU A 135 4.65 4.81 -22.13
CA LEU A 135 5.10 4.75 -23.52
C LEU A 135 6.63 4.86 -23.65
N GLY A 136 7.34 5.16 -22.54
CA GLY A 136 8.80 5.14 -22.46
C GLY A 136 9.49 6.12 -23.41
N THR A 137 10.76 5.86 -23.72
CA THR A 137 11.52 6.60 -24.76
C THR A 137 11.28 6.04 -26.16
N GLU A 138 10.24 5.21 -26.34
CA GLU A 138 9.98 4.50 -27.60
C GLU A 138 9.21 5.35 -28.62
N VAL A 139 8.59 6.45 -28.16
CA VAL A 139 7.91 7.43 -28.99
C VAL A 139 8.53 8.81 -28.79
N GLU A 140 8.67 9.57 -29.88
CA GLU A 140 9.20 10.94 -29.82
C GLU A 140 8.15 11.93 -29.31
N ARG A 141 6.88 11.67 -29.62
CA ARG A 141 5.75 12.49 -29.21
C ARG A 141 4.61 11.64 -28.66
N VAL A 142 3.81 12.24 -27.79
CA VAL A 142 2.60 11.65 -27.25
C VAL A 142 1.41 12.55 -27.59
N LEU A 143 0.37 11.98 -28.19
CA LEU A 143 -0.95 12.58 -28.36
C LEU A 143 -1.80 12.26 -27.13
N LEU A 144 -2.21 13.29 -26.39
CA LEU A 144 -3.07 13.17 -25.23
C LEU A 144 -4.51 13.47 -25.64
N LEU A 145 -5.42 12.55 -25.34
CA LEU A 145 -6.86 12.68 -25.63
C LEU A 145 -7.68 12.60 -24.34
N ASP A 146 -8.69 13.46 -24.24
CA ASP A 146 -9.67 13.42 -23.17
C ASP A 146 -10.91 12.59 -23.57
N GLY A 147 -12.01 12.76 -22.83
CA GLY A 147 -13.25 12.05 -23.07
C GLY A 147 -13.99 12.44 -24.36
N GLU A 148 -13.61 13.51 -25.05
CA GLU A 148 -14.19 13.90 -26.35
C GLU A 148 -13.39 13.32 -27.53
N GLY A 149 -12.18 12.82 -27.29
CA GLY A 149 -11.35 12.18 -28.30
C GLY A 149 -10.96 13.15 -29.41
N LEU A 150 -11.34 12.82 -30.65
CA LEU A 150 -11.09 13.64 -31.85
C LEU A 150 -12.40 14.16 -32.47
N ASP A 151 -13.51 14.04 -31.74
CA ASP A 151 -14.82 14.45 -32.24
C ASP A 151 -14.90 15.98 -32.42
N GLY A 152 -15.72 16.42 -33.38
CA GLY A 152 -15.89 17.84 -33.69
C GLY A 152 -14.68 18.54 -34.37
N LEU A 153 -13.52 17.88 -34.49
CA LEU A 153 -12.36 18.44 -35.19
C LEU A 153 -12.49 18.31 -36.71
N SER A 154 -12.06 19.33 -37.45
CA SER A 154 -11.90 19.30 -38.90
C SER A 154 -10.86 18.28 -39.33
N ARG A 155 -10.96 17.81 -40.57
CA ARG A 155 -10.01 16.84 -41.14
C ARG A 155 -8.56 17.32 -41.04
N ARG A 156 -8.30 18.59 -41.34
CA ARG A 156 -6.94 19.16 -41.29
C ARG A 156 -6.39 19.24 -39.85
N THR A 157 -7.22 19.61 -38.87
CA THR A 157 -6.80 19.57 -37.46
C THR A 157 -6.49 18.15 -37.01
N ARG A 158 -7.29 17.15 -37.43
CA ARG A 158 -7.01 15.73 -37.12
C ARG A 158 -5.71 15.25 -37.75
N ASP A 159 -5.48 15.57 -39.02
CA ASP A 159 -4.25 15.18 -39.73
C ASP A 159 -3.00 15.78 -39.04
N MET A 160 -3.09 17.02 -38.56
CA MET A 160 -2.04 17.68 -37.76
C MET A 160 -1.76 16.94 -36.43
N LEU A 161 -2.78 16.41 -35.76
CA LEU A 161 -2.62 15.70 -34.49
C LEU A 161 -2.15 14.25 -34.66
N LEU A 162 -2.61 13.57 -35.72
CA LEU A 162 -2.30 12.17 -36.00
C LEU A 162 -0.94 11.98 -36.70
N CYS A 163 -0.45 13.02 -37.37
CA CYS A 163 0.86 13.08 -38.00
C CYS A 163 1.51 14.46 -37.77
N PRO A 164 1.89 14.79 -36.52
CA PRO A 164 2.39 16.11 -36.17
C PRO A 164 3.77 16.37 -36.77
N THR A 165 4.01 17.64 -37.12
CA THR A 165 5.35 18.11 -37.46
C THR A 165 6.24 18.09 -36.23
N ALA A 166 7.55 17.90 -36.44
CA ALA A 166 8.53 17.86 -35.35
C ALA A 166 8.72 19.26 -34.75
N THR A 167 7.97 19.57 -33.70
CA THR A 167 8.10 20.82 -32.93
C THR A 167 8.67 20.55 -31.53
N LYS A 168 9.39 21.51 -30.95
CA LYS A 168 9.91 21.39 -29.56
C LYS A 168 8.85 21.68 -28.49
N LEU A 169 7.68 22.16 -28.91
CA LEU A 169 6.59 22.60 -28.05
C LEU A 169 5.38 21.65 -28.15
N PRO A 170 4.53 21.63 -27.12
CA PRO A 170 3.19 21.08 -27.24
C PRO A 170 2.40 21.80 -28.33
N LEU A 171 1.60 21.06 -29.10
CA LEU A 171 0.78 21.57 -30.21
C LEU A 171 -0.61 20.96 -30.14
N GLY A 172 -1.63 21.80 -30.13
CA GLY A 172 -3.03 21.38 -30.10
C GLY A 172 -3.96 22.47 -30.63
N PRO A 173 -5.25 22.17 -30.81
CA PRO A 173 -6.22 23.14 -31.26
C PRO A 173 -6.70 24.03 -30.10
N ARG A 174 -6.73 23.54 -28.84
CA ARG A 174 -7.35 24.21 -27.70
C ARG A 174 -6.33 24.66 -26.64
N GLY A 175 -6.52 25.84 -26.06
CA GLY A 175 -5.70 26.32 -24.95
C GLY A 175 -6.06 27.73 -24.48
N PHE A 176 -5.30 28.19 -23.49
CA PHE A 176 -5.48 29.51 -22.86
C PHE A 176 -4.30 30.42 -23.15
N ASP A 177 -4.55 31.72 -23.26
CA ASP A 177 -3.53 32.72 -23.57
C ASP A 177 -2.55 32.94 -22.41
N ALA A 178 -1.26 33.10 -22.75
CA ALA A 178 -0.16 33.38 -21.85
C ALA A 178 -0.30 34.72 -21.09
N SER A 179 -0.99 35.70 -21.68
CA SER A 179 -1.07 37.04 -21.09
C SER A 179 -2.20 37.23 -20.07
N ASN A 180 -3.35 36.61 -20.31
CA ASN A 180 -4.57 36.89 -19.54
C ASN A 180 -5.35 35.64 -19.09
N HIS A 181 -4.84 34.42 -19.36
CA HIS A 181 -5.52 33.15 -19.05
C HIS A 181 -6.96 33.09 -19.59
N SER A 182 -7.22 33.74 -20.73
CA SER A 182 -8.50 33.64 -21.44
C SER A 182 -8.44 32.55 -22.50
N CYS A 183 -9.59 31.95 -22.81
CA CYS A 183 -9.70 30.94 -23.85
C CYS A 183 -9.32 31.53 -25.21
N VAL A 184 -8.42 30.89 -25.94
CA VAL A 184 -7.97 31.37 -27.25
C VAL A 184 -8.90 30.85 -28.33
N ALA A 185 -9.36 31.75 -29.21
CA ALA A 185 -10.20 31.39 -30.33
C ALA A 185 -9.41 30.58 -31.38
N PRO A 186 -10.01 29.51 -31.96
CA PRO A 186 -9.37 28.74 -33.02
C PRO A 186 -8.97 29.63 -34.19
N SER A 187 -7.74 29.45 -34.67
CA SER A 187 -7.23 30.17 -35.82
C SER A 187 -6.29 29.30 -36.64
N VAL A 188 -6.30 29.56 -37.95
CA VAL A 188 -5.38 28.95 -38.92
C VAL A 188 -3.94 29.39 -38.65
N ASN A 189 -3.76 30.60 -38.10
CA ASN A 189 -2.46 31.11 -37.69
C ASN A 189 -2.11 30.55 -36.31
N ALA A 190 -0.88 30.04 -36.18
CA ALA A 190 -0.38 29.53 -34.91
C ALA A 190 -0.31 30.64 -33.86
N GLN A 191 -0.83 30.36 -32.67
CA GLN A 191 -0.84 31.26 -31.51
C GLN A 191 -0.13 30.62 -30.33
N VAL A 192 0.42 31.43 -29.44
CA VAL A 192 1.09 30.95 -28.21
C VAL A 192 0.06 30.74 -27.10
N ALA A 193 0.30 29.77 -26.23
CA ALA A 193 -0.57 29.44 -25.10
C ALA A 193 0.19 29.42 -23.78
N ALA A 194 -0.49 29.80 -22.69
CA ALA A 194 -0.10 29.50 -21.31
C ALA A 194 -0.07 27.97 -21.08
N TYR A 195 -1.10 27.28 -21.57
CA TYR A 195 -1.25 25.83 -21.52
C TYR A 195 -2.29 25.37 -22.53
N LEU A 196 -2.21 24.10 -22.93
CA LEU A 196 -3.14 23.47 -23.88
C LEU A 196 -4.16 22.59 -23.15
N LEU A 197 -5.31 22.38 -23.79
CA LEU A 197 -6.30 21.39 -23.40
C LEU A 197 -6.32 20.25 -24.43
N PRO A 198 -6.61 18.99 -24.03
CA PRO A 198 -6.76 17.91 -24.98
C PRO A 198 -7.81 18.20 -26.07
N PRO A 199 -7.64 17.63 -27.28
CA PRO A 199 -6.52 16.79 -27.69
C PRO A 199 -5.29 17.61 -28.10
N PHE A 200 -4.09 17.26 -27.63
CA PHE A 200 -2.84 17.90 -28.07
C PHE A 200 -1.67 16.93 -28.08
N THR A 201 -0.66 17.23 -28.89
CA THR A 201 0.60 16.48 -28.94
C THR A 201 1.67 17.16 -28.09
N VAL A 202 2.50 16.37 -27.43
CA VAL A 202 3.63 16.84 -26.61
C VAL A 202 4.89 16.02 -26.93
N PRO A 203 6.07 16.65 -27.02
CA PRO A 203 7.34 15.92 -26.98
C PRO A 203 7.46 15.00 -25.74
N ALA A 204 7.80 13.73 -25.94
CA ALA A 204 7.90 12.76 -24.83
C ALA A 204 8.91 13.20 -23.75
N THR A 205 9.92 14.00 -24.11
CA THR A 205 10.91 14.58 -23.19
C THR A 205 10.33 15.56 -22.16
N LEU A 206 9.13 16.11 -22.39
CA LEU A 206 8.46 17.03 -21.46
C LEU A 206 7.51 16.31 -20.50
N LEU A 207 7.39 14.99 -20.57
CA LEU A 207 6.48 14.18 -19.75
C LEU A 207 7.15 13.49 -18.54
N GLN A 208 8.38 13.89 -18.17
CA GLN A 208 9.09 13.30 -17.04
C GLN A 208 8.52 13.73 -15.67
N ASP A 209 7.99 14.96 -15.56
CA ASP A 209 7.34 15.48 -14.35
C ASP A 209 6.29 16.58 -14.67
N PRO A 210 5.22 16.29 -15.40
CA PRO A 210 4.33 17.32 -15.97
C PRO A 210 3.37 17.99 -14.97
N GLY A 211 3.45 17.68 -13.68
CA GLY A 211 2.49 18.13 -12.67
C GLY A 211 1.14 17.38 -12.71
N GLU A 212 0.14 17.86 -11.97
CA GLU A 212 -1.18 17.19 -11.84
C GLU A 212 -2.31 17.83 -12.68
N SER A 213 -2.04 18.94 -13.38
CA SER A 213 -3.03 19.67 -14.19
C SER A 213 -2.45 20.14 -15.52
N TRP A 214 -3.32 20.47 -16.49
CA TRP A 214 -2.91 21.03 -17.78
C TRP A 214 -2.13 22.35 -17.63
N ALA A 215 -2.55 23.20 -16.69
CA ALA A 215 -1.87 24.46 -16.38
C ALA A 215 -0.47 24.23 -15.80
N ALA A 216 -0.32 23.29 -14.86
CA ALA A 216 0.99 22.96 -14.29
C ALA A 216 1.98 22.45 -15.35
N MET A 217 1.50 21.69 -16.32
CA MET A 217 2.31 21.28 -17.47
C MET A 217 2.71 22.47 -18.33
N GLY A 218 1.77 23.38 -18.63
CA GLY A 218 2.06 24.60 -19.36
C GLY A 218 3.11 25.48 -18.66
N ASP A 219 3.02 25.61 -17.33
CA ASP A 219 4.02 26.32 -16.52
C ASP A 219 5.40 25.69 -16.64
N LEU A 220 5.49 24.36 -16.58
CA LEU A 220 6.75 23.64 -16.75
C LEU A 220 7.37 23.83 -18.15
N VAL A 221 6.54 23.80 -19.19
CA VAL A 221 6.99 24.06 -20.56
C VAL A 221 7.42 25.51 -20.71
N SER A 222 6.67 26.45 -20.11
CA SER A 222 6.96 27.88 -20.11
C SER A 222 8.27 28.21 -19.39
N GLN A 223 8.61 27.53 -18.29
CA GLN A 223 9.92 27.68 -17.64
C GLN A 223 11.09 27.38 -18.59
N LYS A 224 10.89 26.51 -19.59
CA LYS A 224 11.93 26.10 -20.54
C LYS A 224 11.91 26.90 -21.86
N TYR A 225 10.73 27.28 -22.34
CA TYR A 225 10.54 27.85 -23.68
C TYR A 225 9.80 29.20 -23.68
N SER A 226 9.51 29.75 -22.49
CA SER A 226 8.77 31.00 -22.26
C SER A 226 7.31 31.01 -22.77
N VAL A 227 6.84 29.89 -23.32
CA VAL A 227 5.44 29.62 -23.70
C VAL A 227 5.09 28.18 -23.30
N GLY A 228 3.83 27.94 -22.95
CA GLY A 228 3.37 26.60 -22.54
C GLY A 228 2.90 25.70 -23.68
N GLY A 229 2.66 26.25 -24.87
CA GLY A 229 2.30 25.48 -26.06
C GLY A 229 1.92 26.35 -27.25
N ILE A 230 1.56 25.69 -28.35
CA ILE A 230 1.10 26.31 -29.59
C ILE A 230 -0.34 25.87 -29.86
N ILE A 231 -1.19 26.85 -30.14
CA ILE A 231 -2.58 26.68 -30.55
C ILE A 231 -2.67 26.82 -32.07
N GLN A 232 -3.19 25.80 -32.75
CA GLN A 232 -3.43 25.82 -34.19
C GLN A 232 -4.64 24.96 -34.56
N SER A 233 -5.58 25.53 -35.31
CA SER A 233 -6.83 24.88 -35.73
C SER A 233 -7.19 25.26 -37.17
N PHE A 234 -7.83 24.34 -37.90
CA PHE A 234 -8.12 24.50 -39.34
C PHE A 234 -9.62 24.43 -39.66
N GLY A 235 -10.41 25.32 -39.06
CA GLY A 235 -11.84 25.47 -39.36
C GLY A 235 -12.77 24.80 -38.36
N ASP A 236 -12.37 24.70 -37.09
CA ASP A 236 -13.17 24.16 -36.00
C ASP A 236 -14.01 25.28 -35.36
N GLU A 237 -15.16 25.66 -35.95
CA GLU A 237 -15.96 26.84 -35.54
C GLU A 237 -16.89 26.64 -34.32
N ASP A 238 -16.66 25.65 -33.45
CA ASP A 238 -17.58 25.38 -32.34
C ASP A 238 -17.35 26.28 -31.10
N THR A 239 -18.44 26.77 -30.52
CA THR A 239 -18.49 27.94 -29.63
C THR A 239 -18.18 27.66 -28.15
N ASN A 240 -17.86 26.42 -27.79
CA ASN A 240 -17.64 25.95 -26.41
C ASN A 240 -16.19 25.48 -26.14
N TYR A 241 -15.21 26.22 -26.67
CA TYR A 241 -13.83 25.75 -26.85
C TYR A 241 -13.02 25.42 -25.58
N CYS A 242 -13.39 25.96 -24.41
CA CYS A 242 -12.65 25.76 -23.15
C CYS A 242 -13.51 25.32 -21.94
N GLY A 243 -14.81 25.07 -22.12
CA GLY A 243 -15.73 24.83 -20.99
C GLY A 243 -15.83 26.02 -20.00
N PRO A 244 -16.68 25.95 -18.96
CA PRO A 244 -16.81 27.03 -17.98
C PRO A 244 -15.56 27.16 -17.10
N PRO A 245 -15.12 28.38 -16.73
CA PRO A 245 -13.91 28.60 -15.95
C PRO A 245 -14.07 28.03 -14.53
N VAL A 246 -13.17 27.11 -14.15
CA VAL A 246 -13.01 26.66 -12.76
C VAL A 246 -12.56 27.86 -11.94
N GLN A 247 -13.40 28.30 -11.00
CA GLN A 247 -13.05 29.37 -10.06
C GLN A 247 -11.79 28.97 -9.28
N THR A 248 -10.71 29.68 -9.55
CA THR A 248 -9.47 29.67 -8.77
C THR A 248 -9.78 30.06 -7.32
N GLN A 249 -9.83 29.09 -6.42
CA GLN A 249 -9.63 29.37 -5.00
C GLN A 249 -8.14 29.74 -4.83
N GLN A 250 -7.90 30.97 -4.39
CA GLN A 250 -6.58 31.48 -4.04
C GLN A 250 -5.89 30.57 -3.01
N PRO A 251 -4.55 30.49 -3.03
CA PRO A 251 -3.80 29.66 -2.09
C PRO A 251 -3.96 30.25 -0.69
N GLN A 252 -4.82 29.64 0.13
CA GLN A 252 -4.71 29.81 1.56
C GLN A 252 -3.37 29.19 1.98
N VAL A 253 -2.55 30.02 2.61
CA VAL A 253 -1.36 29.62 3.36
C VAL A 253 -1.77 28.44 4.24
N LEU A 254 -1.37 27.24 3.83
CA LEU A 254 -1.60 26.03 4.60
C LEU A 254 -0.61 26.08 5.76
N ASP A 255 -1.07 26.64 6.86
CA ASP A 255 -0.50 26.40 8.17
C ASP A 255 -0.33 24.88 8.30
N THR A 256 0.87 24.42 8.65
CA THR A 256 1.19 23.01 8.85
C THR A 256 0.43 22.48 10.06
N GLN A 257 -0.85 22.20 9.86
CA GLN A 257 -1.60 21.22 10.61
C GLN A 257 -2.10 20.22 9.58
N THR A 258 -1.57 19.02 9.68
CA THR A 258 -2.08 17.81 9.05
C THR A 258 -3.56 17.66 9.38
N THR A 259 -4.43 18.29 8.61
CA THR A 259 -5.81 17.84 8.46
C THR A 259 -5.74 16.56 7.67
N PHE A 260 -5.76 15.44 8.40
CA PHE A 260 -6.24 14.18 7.89
C PHE A 260 -7.48 14.49 7.05
N ASP A 261 -7.47 14.13 5.76
CA ASP A 261 -8.72 13.94 5.03
C ASP A 261 -9.61 13.13 5.97
N ALA A 262 -10.74 13.70 6.38
CA ALA A 262 -11.72 13.01 7.19
C ALA A 262 -12.24 11.86 6.33
N ILE A 263 -11.61 10.71 6.51
CA ILE A 263 -12.04 9.45 5.98
C ILE A 263 -13.38 9.22 6.64
N VAL A 264 -14.45 9.19 5.84
CA VAL A 264 -15.68 8.56 6.28
C VAL A 264 -15.35 7.07 6.34
N ASP A 265 -14.76 6.62 7.44
CA ASP A 265 -14.78 5.21 7.78
C ASP A 265 -16.26 4.84 7.93
N ASP A 266 -16.68 3.71 7.35
CA ASP A 266 -18.05 3.23 7.50
C ASP A 266 -18.36 3.09 8.99
N LEU A 267 -19.18 4.00 9.53
CA LEU A 267 -19.54 4.01 10.95
C LEU A 267 -20.55 2.88 11.19
N GLY A 268 -20.15 1.87 11.98
CA GLY A 268 -21.01 0.75 12.36
C GLY A 268 -21.66 0.85 13.75
N LEU A 269 -22.65 -0.01 13.98
CA LEU A 269 -23.20 -0.35 15.30
C LEU A 269 -22.44 -1.53 15.91
N PHE A 270 -21.80 -1.30 17.06
CA PHE A 270 -21.20 -2.34 17.88
C PHE A 270 -22.08 -2.63 19.08
N VAL A 271 -22.38 -3.91 19.30
CA VAL A 271 -23.08 -4.38 20.49
C VAL A 271 -22.14 -5.22 21.35
N PHE A 272 -21.95 -4.81 22.60
CA PHE A 272 -21.20 -5.56 23.60
C PHE A 272 -22.16 -6.27 24.55
N LEU A 273 -22.08 -7.60 24.59
CA LEU A 273 -22.85 -8.44 25.49
C LEU A 273 -21.92 -9.03 26.55
N PHE A 274 -22.02 -8.57 27.78
CA PHE A 274 -21.19 -9.05 28.87
C PHE A 274 -22.02 -9.42 30.10
N PRO A 275 -21.54 -10.33 30.96
CA PRO A 275 -22.34 -10.76 32.10
C PRO A 275 -22.44 -9.67 33.17
N THR A 276 -21.34 -8.96 33.46
CA THR A 276 -21.25 -7.99 34.57
C THR A 276 -20.44 -6.75 34.19
N LEU A 277 -20.60 -5.67 34.96
CA LEU A 277 -19.81 -4.43 34.79
C LEU A 277 -18.32 -4.68 34.96
N ASP A 278 -17.92 -5.64 35.80
CA ASP A 278 -16.51 -5.92 36.06
C ASP A 278 -15.84 -6.50 34.79
N VAL A 279 -16.57 -7.32 34.03
CA VAL A 279 -16.12 -7.78 32.70
C VAL A 279 -16.11 -6.64 31.70
N LEU A 280 -17.13 -5.79 31.73
CA LEU A 280 -17.17 -4.61 30.87
C LEU A 280 -15.96 -3.71 31.13
N GLN A 281 -15.53 -3.53 32.38
CA GLN A 281 -14.35 -2.71 32.73
C GLN A 281 -13.09 -3.16 32.00
N ASP A 282 -12.86 -4.47 31.87
CA ASP A 282 -11.72 -5.01 31.10
C ASP A 282 -11.85 -4.71 29.59
N ALA A 283 -13.07 -4.66 29.06
CA ALA A 283 -13.35 -4.36 27.65
C ALA A 283 -13.51 -2.87 27.33
N LEU A 284 -13.67 -1.99 28.34
CA LEU A 284 -13.89 -0.56 28.14
C LEU A 284 -12.81 0.12 27.29
N PRO A 285 -11.50 -0.17 27.43
CA PRO A 285 -10.50 0.46 26.57
C PRO A 285 -10.74 0.20 25.08
N MET A 286 -11.18 -1.01 24.71
CA MET A 286 -11.55 -1.37 23.35
C MET A 286 -12.83 -0.65 22.90
N ALA A 287 -13.90 -0.72 23.70
CA ALA A 287 -15.18 -0.09 23.36
C ALA A 287 -15.08 1.45 23.26
N CYS A 288 -14.27 2.06 24.13
CA CYS A 288 -13.98 3.49 24.10
C CYS A 288 -13.22 3.90 22.84
N ALA A 289 -12.21 3.13 22.42
CA ALA A 289 -11.50 3.43 21.19
C ALA A 289 -12.42 3.40 19.96
N LEU A 290 -13.37 2.45 19.90
CA LEU A 290 -14.39 2.41 18.85
C LEU A 290 -15.34 3.61 18.91
N HIS A 291 -15.79 3.98 20.12
CA HIS A 291 -16.65 5.15 20.30
C HIS A 291 -15.96 6.46 19.89
N GLU A 292 -14.69 6.62 20.29
CA GLU A 292 -13.87 7.78 19.92
C GLU A 292 -13.59 7.84 18.40
N ALA A 293 -13.58 6.69 17.72
CA ALA A 293 -13.53 6.60 16.26
C ALA A 293 -14.87 6.93 15.57
N GLY A 294 -15.93 7.22 16.33
CA GLY A 294 -17.24 7.63 15.82
C GLY A 294 -18.26 6.50 15.68
N HIS A 295 -17.94 5.27 16.10
CA HIS A 295 -18.89 4.16 16.07
C HIS A 295 -19.98 4.29 17.13
N GLU A 296 -21.16 3.79 16.81
CA GLU A 296 -22.25 3.68 17.78
C GLU A 296 -22.03 2.44 18.64
N ILE A 297 -22.05 2.60 19.96
CA ILE A 297 -21.82 1.51 20.91
C ILE A 297 -23.08 1.31 21.75
N ARG A 298 -23.58 0.06 21.79
CA ARG A 298 -24.62 -0.37 22.73
C ARG A 298 -24.08 -1.49 23.59
N ILE A 299 -24.44 -1.49 24.86
CA ILE A 299 -23.89 -2.43 25.85
C ILE A 299 -25.03 -3.01 26.66
N LEU A 300 -25.10 -4.34 26.71
CA LEU A 300 -26.03 -5.08 27.57
C LEU A 300 -25.25 -5.91 28.59
N LEU A 301 -25.63 -5.75 29.85
CA LEU A 301 -25.18 -6.58 30.95
C LEU A 301 -26.24 -7.64 31.29
N TYR A 302 -26.02 -8.89 30.88
CA TYR A 302 -27.05 -9.93 30.93
C TYR A 302 -27.12 -10.71 32.26
N SER A 303 -26.18 -10.49 33.19
CA SER A 303 -26.19 -11.12 34.51
C SER A 303 -25.96 -10.11 35.66
N ASP A 304 -25.88 -8.82 35.37
CA ASP A 304 -25.67 -7.78 36.36
C ASP A 304 -26.98 -7.39 37.03
N THR A 305 -26.95 -7.13 38.33
CA THR A 305 -28.12 -6.72 39.11
C THR A 305 -28.19 -5.21 39.30
N ARG A 306 -27.13 -4.47 38.94
CA ARG A 306 -27.11 -3.00 38.98
C ARG A 306 -28.05 -2.43 37.90
N PRO A 307 -28.70 -1.29 38.16
CA PRO A 307 -29.52 -0.62 37.15
C PRO A 307 -28.64 -0.13 35.98
N ALA A 308 -29.31 0.14 34.86
CA ALA A 308 -28.72 0.83 33.72
C ALA A 308 -28.07 2.15 34.18
N SER A 309 -26.85 2.38 33.73
CA SER A 309 -26.03 3.51 34.13
C SER A 309 -24.93 3.71 33.09
N ALA A 310 -23.93 4.52 33.42
CA ALA A 310 -22.77 4.73 32.60
C ALA A 310 -21.51 4.09 33.20
N ALA A 311 -20.75 3.39 32.36
CA ALA A 311 -19.42 2.90 32.67
C ALA A 311 -18.39 3.94 32.21
N ARG A 312 -17.49 4.33 33.11
CA ARG A 312 -16.43 5.29 32.82
C ARG A 312 -15.14 4.55 32.46
N GLY A 313 -14.74 4.62 31.19
CA GLY A 313 -13.51 3.97 30.70
C GLY A 313 -12.28 4.89 30.78
N SER A 314 -12.46 6.19 30.58
CA SER A 314 -11.41 7.21 30.71
C SER A 314 -12.02 8.53 31.17
N SER A 315 -11.21 9.59 31.30
CA SER A 315 -11.74 10.94 31.58
C SER A 315 -12.60 11.50 30.45
N ARG A 316 -12.50 10.95 29.23
CA ARG A 316 -13.21 11.41 28.03
C ARG A 316 -14.24 10.42 27.49
N CYS A 317 -14.18 9.16 27.91
CA CYS A 317 -15.08 8.11 27.46
C CYS A 317 -16.00 7.63 28.59
N GLN A 318 -17.30 7.85 28.40
CA GLN A 318 -18.37 7.39 29.26
C GLN A 318 -19.44 6.70 28.40
N LEU A 319 -19.58 5.38 28.54
CA LEU A 319 -20.48 4.57 27.73
C LEU A 319 -21.69 4.13 28.57
N GLN A 320 -22.89 4.28 28.01
CA GLN A 320 -24.12 3.81 28.66
C GLN A 320 -24.25 2.30 28.50
N TYR A 321 -24.78 1.64 29.53
CA TYR A 321 -25.11 0.23 29.49
C TYR A 321 -26.50 -0.03 30.05
N GLU A 322 -27.15 -1.05 29.51
CA GLU A 322 -28.39 -1.61 30.02
C GLU A 322 -28.13 -2.89 30.81
N SER A 323 -29.06 -3.27 31.69
CA SER A 323 -28.99 -4.52 32.44
C SER A 323 -30.35 -5.19 32.46
N LEU A 324 -30.37 -6.52 32.36
CA LEU A 324 -31.58 -7.35 32.45
C LEU A 324 -32.12 -7.49 33.90
N ARG A 325 -31.38 -7.00 34.91
CA ARG A 325 -31.78 -6.92 36.34
C ARG A 325 -32.21 -8.25 36.99
N LYS A 326 -31.93 -9.40 36.37
CA LYS A 326 -32.22 -10.74 36.89
C LYS A 326 -31.03 -11.65 36.65
N LYS A 327 -30.67 -12.44 37.67
CA LYS A 327 -29.65 -13.49 37.53
C LYS A 327 -30.28 -14.65 36.76
N HIS A 328 -29.99 -14.74 35.48
CA HIS A 328 -30.45 -15.82 34.62
C HIS A 328 -29.44 -16.97 34.62
N ASP A 329 -29.91 -18.21 34.43
CA ASP A 329 -29.06 -19.28 33.93
C ASP A 329 -28.69 -19.00 32.46
N ASP A 330 -27.67 -19.67 31.92
CA ASP A 330 -27.12 -19.36 30.58
C ASP A 330 -28.19 -19.47 29.46
N ALA A 331 -29.14 -20.40 29.60
CA ALA A 331 -30.22 -20.60 28.62
C ALA A 331 -31.24 -19.45 28.64
N ARG A 332 -31.65 -19.00 29.83
CA ARG A 332 -32.55 -17.84 29.98
C ARG A 332 -31.85 -16.53 29.62
N ALA A 333 -30.55 -16.42 29.88
CA ALA A 333 -29.76 -15.26 29.48
C ALA A 333 -29.76 -15.11 27.95
N LEU A 334 -29.61 -16.22 27.23
CA LEU A 334 -29.63 -16.22 25.76
C LEU A 334 -30.98 -15.75 25.20
N SER A 335 -32.09 -16.27 25.71
CA SER A 335 -33.43 -15.84 25.26
C SER A 335 -33.68 -14.36 25.52
N ALA A 336 -33.29 -13.86 26.69
CA ALA A 336 -33.45 -12.44 27.03
C ALA A 336 -32.53 -11.53 26.20
N ILE A 337 -31.32 -11.98 25.86
CA ILE A 337 -30.43 -11.28 24.91
C ILE A 337 -31.09 -11.19 23.54
N GLN A 338 -31.68 -12.27 23.04
CA GLN A 338 -32.33 -12.31 21.73
C GLN A 338 -33.56 -11.41 21.67
N GLU A 339 -34.35 -11.38 22.74
CA GLU A 339 -35.48 -10.47 22.91
C GLU A 339 -34.99 -9.01 22.88
N TRP A 340 -34.00 -8.67 23.70
CA TRP A 340 -33.42 -7.33 23.73
C TRP A 340 -32.84 -6.89 22.38
N LEU A 341 -32.14 -7.79 21.67
CA LEU A 341 -31.63 -7.53 20.32
C LEU A 341 -32.76 -7.30 19.30
N GLY A 342 -33.91 -7.96 19.47
CA GLY A 342 -35.09 -7.79 18.63
C GLY A 342 -35.85 -6.48 18.86
N GLU A 343 -35.70 -5.88 20.05
CA GLU A 343 -36.27 -4.57 20.39
C GLU A 343 -35.44 -3.39 19.85
N GLN A 344 -34.22 -3.65 19.36
CA GLN A 344 -33.36 -2.60 18.83
C GLN A 344 -33.88 -2.09 17.47
N ASP A 345 -33.87 -0.78 17.29
CA ASP A 345 -34.22 -0.06 16.04
C ASP A 345 -33.28 -0.37 14.87
N ARG A 346 -32.02 -0.72 15.15
CA ARG A 346 -31.02 -1.11 14.15
C ARG A 346 -30.34 -2.43 14.54
N LYS A 347 -30.14 -3.30 13.54
CA LYS A 347 -29.35 -4.52 13.72
C LYS A 347 -27.87 -4.18 13.92
N ALA A 348 -27.23 -4.85 14.87
CA ALA A 348 -25.79 -4.72 15.09
C ALA A 348 -24.99 -5.18 13.86
N ASP A 349 -23.98 -4.40 13.48
CA ASP A 349 -23.01 -4.78 12.46
C ASP A 349 -21.99 -5.77 13.05
N VAL A 350 -21.58 -5.53 14.30
CA VAL A 350 -20.64 -6.37 15.04
C VAL A 350 -21.17 -6.61 16.44
N LEU A 351 -21.17 -7.88 16.85
CA LEU A 351 -21.51 -8.29 18.20
C LEU A 351 -20.28 -8.90 18.88
N VAL A 352 -19.93 -8.38 20.05
CA VAL A 352 -18.81 -8.86 20.87
C VAL A 352 -19.33 -9.43 22.18
N THR A 353 -18.90 -10.63 22.54
CA THR A 353 -19.30 -11.33 23.77
C THR A 353 -18.17 -12.21 24.31
N LEU A 354 -18.35 -12.77 25.50
CA LEU A 354 -17.49 -13.85 25.98
C LEU A 354 -17.73 -15.17 25.23
N ASP A 355 -16.68 -15.97 25.09
CA ASP A 355 -16.72 -17.34 24.55
C ASP A 355 -17.48 -18.35 25.43
N GLU A 356 -17.68 -18.01 26.70
CA GLU A 356 -18.53 -18.70 27.67
C GLU A 356 -20.01 -18.73 27.23
N LEU A 357 -20.48 -17.74 26.45
CA LEU A 357 -21.87 -17.65 26.05
C LEU A 357 -22.17 -18.65 24.91
N PRO A 358 -23.26 -19.46 24.98
CA PRO A 358 -23.55 -20.50 24.00
C PRO A 358 -23.52 -19.98 22.54
N LYS A 359 -23.23 -20.84 21.57
CA LYS A 359 -23.26 -20.42 20.15
C LYS A 359 -24.70 -20.38 19.64
N TRP A 360 -25.21 -19.20 19.30
CA TRP A 360 -26.53 -19.04 18.63
C TRP A 360 -26.45 -18.44 17.22
N THR A 361 -25.31 -17.86 16.85
CA THR A 361 -25.06 -17.32 15.50
C THR A 361 -23.56 -17.23 15.21
N SER A 362 -23.21 -17.21 13.92
CA SER A 362 -21.84 -17.15 13.38
C SER A 362 -21.29 -15.73 13.27
N ALA A 363 -22.14 -14.70 13.28
CA ALA A 363 -21.75 -13.29 13.14
C ALA A 363 -21.26 -12.63 14.46
N VAL A 364 -20.77 -13.43 15.40
CA VAL A 364 -20.42 -12.99 16.77
C VAL A 364 -18.95 -13.23 17.03
N ILE A 365 -18.27 -12.18 17.48
CA ILE A 365 -16.89 -12.23 17.93
C ILE A 365 -16.89 -12.60 19.40
N ARG A 366 -16.25 -13.73 19.71
CA ARG A 366 -16.24 -14.33 21.04
C ARG A 366 -14.84 -14.21 21.61
N LEU A 367 -14.71 -13.55 22.75
CA LEU A 367 -13.42 -13.30 23.39
C LEU A 367 -13.31 -14.10 24.71
N PRO A 368 -12.17 -14.77 24.96
CA PRO A 368 -11.89 -15.32 26.28
C PRO A 368 -11.81 -14.20 27.31
N ARG A 369 -12.40 -14.40 28.48
CA ARG A 369 -12.38 -13.44 29.59
C ARG A 369 -10.98 -12.93 29.92
N GLN A 370 -10.00 -13.84 29.94
CA GLN A 370 -8.60 -13.56 30.26
C GLN A 370 -7.86 -12.71 29.20
N ASP A 371 -8.45 -12.54 28.01
CA ASP A 371 -7.87 -11.79 26.91
C ASP A 371 -8.39 -10.33 26.87
N LEU A 372 -9.53 -10.03 27.49
CA LEU A 372 -10.20 -8.73 27.42
C LEU A 372 -9.31 -7.56 27.88
N ALA A 373 -8.60 -7.72 28.99
CA ALA A 373 -7.68 -6.70 29.51
C ALA A 373 -6.53 -6.35 28.53
N TYR A 374 -6.32 -7.17 27.50
CA TYR A 374 -5.30 -7.02 26.48
C TYR A 374 -5.87 -6.71 25.08
N ALA A 375 -7.19 -6.52 24.97
CA ALA A 375 -7.92 -6.37 23.71
C ALA A 375 -8.01 -4.93 23.18
N GLN A 376 -7.38 -3.94 23.84
CA GLN A 376 -7.47 -2.52 23.47
C GLN A 376 -7.14 -2.27 21.98
N TRP A 377 -6.18 -3.00 21.42
CA TRP A 377 -5.77 -2.88 20.02
C TRP A 377 -6.90 -3.17 19.03
N MET A 378 -7.86 -4.01 19.41
CA MET A 378 -9.01 -4.33 18.55
C MET A 378 -9.86 -3.07 18.27
N GLY A 379 -9.87 -2.11 19.19
CA GLY A 379 -10.56 -0.83 19.00
C GLY A 379 -9.92 0.10 17.96
N THR A 380 -8.74 -0.25 17.42
CA THR A 380 -8.08 0.49 16.34
C THR A 380 -8.48 0.02 14.94
N LEU A 381 -9.26 -1.06 14.88
CA LEU A 381 -9.70 -1.67 13.62
C LEU A 381 -10.89 -0.90 13.04
N SER A 382 -10.91 -0.76 11.71
CA SER A 382 -12.07 -0.23 10.99
C SER A 382 -13.25 -1.21 11.00
N LEU A 383 -14.47 -0.74 10.75
CA LEU A 383 -15.65 -1.62 10.64
C LEU A 383 -15.42 -2.77 9.66
N ARG A 384 -14.82 -2.49 8.50
CA ARG A 384 -14.53 -3.50 7.47
C ARG A 384 -13.60 -4.60 7.99
N GLU A 385 -12.60 -4.24 8.79
CA GLU A 385 -11.68 -5.19 9.42
C GLU A 385 -12.39 -6.06 10.44
N TRP A 386 -13.28 -5.47 11.26
CA TRP A 386 -14.12 -6.21 12.20
C TRP A 386 -15.05 -7.21 11.50
N LEU A 387 -15.67 -6.81 10.39
CA LEU A 387 -16.56 -7.69 9.61
C LEU A 387 -15.81 -8.91 9.02
N HIS A 388 -14.49 -8.80 8.82
CA HIS A 388 -13.64 -9.90 8.36
C HIS A 388 -12.88 -10.60 9.50
N TRP A 389 -13.22 -10.35 10.77
CA TRP A 389 -12.51 -10.93 11.92
C TRP A 389 -12.32 -12.44 11.79
N ASN A 390 -13.36 -13.18 11.42
CA ASN A 390 -13.33 -14.65 11.32
C ASN A 390 -12.90 -15.18 9.94
N THR A 391 -12.48 -14.31 9.00
CA THR A 391 -12.08 -14.73 7.65
C THR A 391 -10.66 -15.29 7.60
N PRO A 392 -9.60 -14.57 8.03
CA PRO A 392 -8.25 -15.09 7.94
C PRO A 392 -7.99 -16.20 8.97
N ARG A 393 -7.49 -17.34 8.48
CA ARG A 393 -7.00 -18.46 9.28
C ARG A 393 -5.48 -18.39 9.37
N ILE A 394 -4.95 -18.50 10.57
CA ILE A 394 -3.51 -18.48 10.83
C ILE A 394 -3.12 -19.83 11.43
N ASP A 395 -2.33 -20.61 10.70
CA ASP A 395 -1.79 -21.88 11.16
C ASP A 395 -0.36 -21.70 11.65
N ILE A 396 0.01 -22.43 12.70
CA ILE A 396 1.37 -22.44 13.24
C ILE A 396 2.10 -23.68 12.76
N SER A 397 3.29 -23.50 12.20
CA SER A 397 4.17 -24.58 11.76
C SER A 397 5.49 -24.50 12.52
N VAL A 398 5.73 -25.48 13.40
CA VAL A 398 6.95 -25.60 14.19
C VAL A 398 7.87 -26.62 13.55
N ILE A 399 9.13 -26.26 13.32
CA ILE A 399 10.17 -27.11 12.72
C ILE A 399 11.21 -27.42 13.80
N THR A 400 11.50 -28.70 14.01
CA THR A 400 12.43 -29.15 15.06
C THR A 400 13.23 -30.37 14.64
N GLN A 401 14.37 -30.57 15.31
CA GLN A 401 15.24 -31.74 15.17
C GLN A 401 15.50 -32.36 16.55
N ASP A 402 16.53 -31.90 17.26
CA ASP A 402 17.11 -32.57 18.43
C ASP A 402 17.43 -31.60 19.59
N ARG A 403 16.58 -30.57 19.77
CA ARG A 403 16.77 -29.53 20.82
C ARG A 403 15.57 -29.44 21.76
N PRO A 404 15.31 -30.46 22.59
CA PRO A 404 14.10 -30.55 23.41
C PRO A 404 13.93 -29.35 24.36
N GLN A 405 15.00 -28.83 24.95
CA GLN A 405 14.90 -27.67 25.86
C GLN A 405 14.51 -26.38 25.13
N SER A 406 15.04 -26.18 23.92
CA SER A 406 14.71 -25.02 23.10
C SER A 406 13.28 -25.10 22.59
N LEU A 407 12.89 -26.27 22.09
CA LEU A 407 11.54 -26.56 21.67
C LEU A 407 10.53 -26.35 22.81
N ARG A 408 10.84 -26.82 24.02
CA ARG A 408 9.98 -26.60 25.20
C ARG A 408 9.73 -25.11 25.47
N ARG A 409 10.76 -24.27 25.33
CA ARG A 409 10.64 -22.82 25.50
C ARG A 409 9.72 -22.23 24.43
N LEU A 410 9.90 -22.60 23.16
CA LEU A 410 9.00 -22.19 22.08
C LEU A 410 7.55 -22.59 22.35
N LEU A 411 7.30 -23.87 22.64
CA LEU A 411 5.96 -24.40 22.90
C LEU A 411 5.31 -23.75 24.13
N SER A 412 6.10 -23.47 25.18
CA SER A 412 5.62 -22.74 26.35
C SER A 412 5.19 -21.32 25.99
N SER A 413 5.95 -20.61 25.14
CA SER A 413 5.60 -19.26 24.69
C SER A 413 4.33 -19.25 23.83
N LEU A 414 4.14 -20.27 22.99
CA LEU A 414 2.94 -20.48 22.19
C LEU A 414 1.71 -20.74 23.07
N THR A 415 1.82 -21.65 24.05
CA THR A 415 0.73 -21.96 24.98
C THR A 415 0.31 -20.74 25.80
N GLY A 416 1.27 -19.90 26.20
CA GLY A 416 1.04 -18.70 27.02
C GLY A 416 0.54 -17.47 26.25
N ALA A 417 0.44 -17.53 24.93
CA ALA A 417 0.01 -16.39 24.11
C ALA A 417 -1.51 -16.15 24.17
N ARG A 418 -1.91 -14.95 23.72
CA ARG A 418 -3.31 -14.52 23.62
C ARG A 418 -3.77 -14.59 22.16
N TYR A 419 -4.83 -15.36 21.91
CA TYR A 419 -5.37 -15.60 20.57
C TYR A 419 -6.72 -14.91 20.33
N PHE A 420 -7.26 -14.22 21.33
CA PHE A 420 -8.45 -13.39 21.22
C PHE A 420 -9.66 -14.13 20.63
N GLY A 421 -9.80 -15.41 21.02
CA GLY A 421 -10.93 -16.27 20.63
C GLY A 421 -10.76 -17.00 19.30
N ASP A 422 -9.70 -16.72 18.55
CA ASP A 422 -9.43 -17.43 17.31
C ASP A 422 -8.95 -18.86 17.60
N THR A 423 -9.45 -19.80 16.80
CA THR A 423 -8.94 -21.17 16.76
C THR A 423 -7.72 -21.23 15.84
N VAL A 424 -6.59 -21.67 16.38
CA VAL A 424 -5.29 -21.69 15.71
C VAL A 424 -4.78 -23.12 15.67
N ASN A 425 -4.62 -23.69 14.48
CA ASN A 425 -4.09 -25.04 14.35
C ASN A 425 -2.56 -25.04 14.39
N MET A 426 -1.99 -26.13 14.87
CA MET A 426 -0.55 -26.32 14.98
C MET A 426 -0.08 -27.57 14.24
N ARG A 427 1.01 -27.43 13.49
CA ARG A 427 1.74 -28.52 12.88
C ARG A 427 3.14 -28.61 13.49
N LEU A 428 3.49 -29.78 13.98
CA LEU A 428 4.78 -30.11 14.57
C LEU A 428 5.57 -30.95 13.57
N ASN A 429 6.54 -30.34 12.89
CA ASN A 429 7.36 -30.97 11.87
C ASN A 429 8.72 -31.40 12.47
N MET A 430 8.86 -32.71 12.67
CA MET A 430 10.07 -33.37 13.16
C MET A 430 10.92 -33.89 12.01
N GLU A 431 12.21 -33.58 11.99
CA GLU A 431 13.18 -34.22 11.10
C GLU A 431 13.35 -35.71 11.45
N GLN A 432 13.76 -36.52 10.46
CA GLN A 432 14.04 -37.94 10.60
C GLN A 432 14.96 -38.24 11.80
N SER A 433 15.97 -37.40 11.98
CA SER A 433 16.99 -37.52 13.00
C SER A 433 16.60 -36.93 14.37
N SER A 434 15.31 -36.65 14.61
CA SER A 434 14.86 -36.15 15.90
C SER A 434 15.14 -37.15 17.01
N ASP A 435 15.63 -36.66 18.16
CA ASP A 435 15.99 -37.51 19.29
C ASP A 435 14.77 -38.02 20.06
N ARG A 436 14.99 -39.02 20.93
CA ARG A 436 13.91 -39.65 21.71
C ARG A 436 13.20 -38.64 22.62
N ASP A 437 13.95 -37.75 23.24
CA ASP A 437 13.43 -36.76 24.18
C ASP A 437 12.50 -35.76 23.48
N THR A 438 12.86 -35.31 22.27
CA THR A 438 12.02 -34.45 21.43
C THR A 438 10.74 -35.17 21.01
N MET A 439 10.85 -36.42 20.54
CA MET A 439 9.68 -37.20 20.13
C MET A 439 8.72 -37.48 21.29
N GLU A 440 9.25 -37.83 22.47
CA GLU A 440 8.42 -38.07 23.66
C GLU A 440 7.75 -36.78 24.16
N MET A 441 8.46 -35.65 24.12
CA MET A 441 7.91 -34.35 24.46
C MET A 441 6.73 -33.99 23.55
N LEU A 442 6.88 -34.13 22.24
CA LEU A 442 5.84 -33.79 21.28
C LEU A 442 4.66 -34.77 21.32
N GLY A 443 4.91 -36.05 21.58
CA GLY A 443 3.85 -37.06 21.74
C GLY A 443 2.94 -36.82 22.95
N LYS A 444 3.40 -36.04 23.94
CA LYS A 444 2.64 -35.68 25.16
C LYS A 444 2.14 -34.23 25.13
N TYR A 445 2.43 -33.47 24.08
CA TYR A 445 2.08 -32.06 24.02
C TYR A 445 0.57 -31.87 23.82
N THR A 446 -0.04 -31.02 24.64
CA THR A 446 -1.45 -30.66 24.55
C THR A 446 -1.59 -29.23 24.03
N TRP A 447 -2.51 -29.04 23.09
CA TRP A 447 -2.78 -27.75 22.47
C TRP A 447 -4.23 -27.36 22.70
N ASN A 448 -4.46 -26.26 23.41
CA ASN A 448 -5.79 -25.85 23.85
C ASN A 448 -6.42 -24.75 22.99
N HIS A 449 -5.71 -24.29 21.96
CA HIS A 449 -6.17 -23.20 21.08
C HIS A 449 -6.60 -23.68 19.69
N GLY A 450 -6.60 -25.00 19.44
CA GLY A 450 -7.05 -25.58 18.17
C GLY A 450 -6.60 -27.03 18.02
N SER A 451 -6.51 -27.52 16.77
CA SER A 451 -6.00 -28.87 16.51
C SER A 451 -4.47 -28.89 16.46
N VAL A 452 -3.87 -30.01 16.85
CA VAL A 452 -2.43 -30.25 16.71
C VAL A 452 -2.19 -31.48 15.83
N SER A 453 -1.26 -31.38 14.90
CA SER A 453 -0.83 -32.48 14.03
C SER A 453 0.68 -32.64 14.09
N ALA A 454 1.15 -33.88 14.27
CA ALA A 454 2.57 -34.20 14.26
C ALA A 454 2.94 -34.87 12.94
N HIS A 455 4.01 -34.37 12.32
CA HIS A 455 4.60 -34.94 11.12
C HIS A 455 6.06 -35.24 11.37
N ARG A 456 6.46 -36.51 11.25
CA ARG A 456 7.86 -36.93 11.32
C ARG A 456 8.33 -37.41 9.96
N ARG A 457 9.47 -36.91 9.51
CA ARG A 457 10.08 -37.36 8.25
C ARG A 457 10.65 -38.77 8.38
N VAL A 458 10.53 -39.53 7.30
CA VAL A 458 11.14 -40.87 7.16
C VAL A 458 12.56 -40.77 6.61
N VAL A 459 12.81 -39.78 5.75
CA VAL A 459 14.12 -39.52 5.11
C VAL A 459 14.59 -38.12 5.52
N HIS A 460 15.87 -38.02 5.89
CA HIS A 460 16.48 -36.74 6.25
C HIS A 460 16.48 -35.78 5.05
N ALA A 461 15.78 -34.66 5.17
CA ALA A 461 15.52 -33.77 4.04
C ALA A 461 16.37 -32.50 4.04
N GLY A 462 16.93 -32.13 5.20
CA GLY A 462 17.77 -30.95 5.33
C GLY A 462 16.98 -29.63 5.28
N LEU A 463 17.70 -28.51 5.43
CA LEU A 463 17.10 -27.22 5.81
C LEU A 463 16.12 -26.64 4.80
N ILE A 464 16.37 -26.80 3.50
CA ILE A 464 15.48 -26.25 2.47
C ILE A 464 14.12 -26.93 2.56
N THR A 465 14.12 -28.24 2.43
CA THR A 465 12.91 -29.06 2.44
C THR A 465 12.20 -29.00 3.79
N ALA A 466 12.94 -28.99 4.90
CA ALA A 466 12.38 -28.87 6.24
C ALA A 466 11.52 -27.60 6.42
N VAL A 467 11.93 -26.47 5.85
CA VAL A 467 11.17 -25.21 5.95
C VAL A 467 10.07 -25.11 4.90
N VAL A 468 10.41 -25.37 3.63
CA VAL A 468 9.50 -25.13 2.49
C VAL A 468 8.27 -26.03 2.54
N GLU A 469 8.43 -27.29 2.93
CA GLU A 469 7.34 -28.26 3.05
C GLU A 469 6.73 -28.30 4.46
N SER A 470 7.14 -27.42 5.37
CA SER A 470 6.61 -27.41 6.74
C SER A 470 5.12 -27.03 6.78
N TRP A 471 4.67 -26.26 5.79
CA TRP A 471 3.31 -25.77 5.66
C TRP A 471 2.99 -25.45 4.20
N TYR A 472 1.73 -25.63 3.81
CA TYR A 472 1.21 -25.26 2.50
C TYR A 472 -0.25 -24.79 2.62
N PRO A 473 -0.62 -23.64 2.06
CA PRO A 473 -1.96 -23.07 2.20
C PRO A 473 -3.00 -23.78 1.32
N HIS A 474 -4.22 -23.92 1.83
CA HIS A 474 -5.37 -24.42 1.06
C HIS A 474 -6.05 -23.30 0.24
N SER A 475 -6.06 -22.06 0.74
CA SER A 475 -6.73 -20.91 0.15
C SER A 475 -5.92 -19.61 0.29
N ASN A 476 -6.45 -18.48 -0.17
CA ASN A 476 -5.83 -17.15 0.02
C ASN A 476 -6.10 -16.54 1.40
N ASP A 477 -6.89 -17.22 2.23
CA ASP A 477 -7.18 -16.81 3.61
C ASP A 477 -6.42 -17.66 4.63
N ASP A 478 -5.53 -18.57 4.18
CA ASP A 478 -4.69 -19.40 5.04
C ASP A 478 -3.28 -18.83 5.13
N TYR A 479 -2.91 -18.30 6.28
CA TYR A 479 -1.61 -17.69 6.56
C TYR A 479 -0.76 -18.63 7.42
N GLY A 480 0.52 -18.79 7.09
CA GLY A 480 1.41 -19.72 7.78
C GLY A 480 2.40 -18.99 8.67
N LEU A 481 2.31 -19.17 10.00
CA LEU A 481 3.35 -18.75 10.94
C LEU A 481 4.43 -19.84 11.04
N LEU A 482 5.59 -19.58 10.45
CA LEU A 482 6.71 -20.53 10.42
C LEU A 482 7.70 -20.24 11.56
N LEU A 483 7.99 -21.25 12.37
CA LEU A 483 8.81 -21.17 13.58
C LEU A 483 9.83 -22.31 13.63
N GLU A 484 11.07 -21.99 13.97
CA GLU A 484 12.12 -22.96 14.31
C GLU A 484 12.24 -23.08 15.83
N ASP A 485 12.75 -24.22 16.30
CA ASP A 485 12.87 -24.55 17.74
C ASP A 485 13.69 -23.55 18.57
N ASP A 486 14.48 -22.68 17.95
CA ASP A 486 15.36 -21.69 18.59
C ASP A 486 14.73 -20.31 18.80
N VAL A 487 13.45 -20.15 18.43
CA VAL A 487 12.65 -18.95 18.61
C VAL A 487 11.88 -18.99 19.93
N GLU A 488 11.58 -17.83 20.49
CA GLU A 488 10.62 -17.63 21.58
C GLU A 488 9.73 -16.43 21.23
N LEU A 489 8.43 -16.52 21.55
CA LEU A 489 7.44 -15.52 21.16
C LEU A 489 6.95 -14.67 22.33
N SER A 490 6.62 -13.42 22.03
CA SER A 490 5.86 -12.55 22.92
C SER A 490 4.44 -13.11 23.11
N PRO A 491 3.83 -13.02 24.30
CA PRO A 491 2.43 -13.38 24.49
C PRO A 491 1.45 -12.53 23.66
N LEU A 492 1.90 -11.42 23.09
CA LEU A 492 1.12 -10.49 22.25
C LEU A 492 1.40 -10.66 20.74
N PHE A 493 2.21 -11.65 20.32
CA PHE A 493 2.58 -11.81 18.91
C PHE A 493 1.36 -11.90 17.98
N TYR A 494 0.30 -12.58 18.43
CA TYR A 494 -0.88 -12.82 17.63
C TYR A 494 -1.69 -11.55 17.39
N ALA A 495 -1.74 -10.64 18.38
CA ALA A 495 -2.37 -9.33 18.21
C ALA A 495 -1.74 -8.55 17.07
N TRP A 496 -0.39 -8.51 17.01
CA TRP A 496 0.34 -7.89 15.91
C TRP A 496 0.03 -8.53 14.56
N VAL A 497 0.07 -9.87 14.48
CA VAL A 497 -0.24 -10.61 13.25
C VAL A 497 -1.67 -10.36 12.79
N LYS A 498 -2.65 -10.52 13.67
CA LYS A 498 -4.07 -10.38 13.33
C LYS A 498 -4.39 -8.96 12.90
N MET A 499 -3.93 -7.97 13.66
CA MET A 499 -4.11 -6.54 13.35
C MET A 499 -3.54 -6.19 11.96
N THR A 500 -2.33 -6.67 11.64
CA THR A 500 -1.66 -6.37 10.37
C THR A 500 -2.29 -7.09 9.18
N ILE A 501 -2.68 -8.37 9.32
CA ILE A 501 -3.40 -9.11 8.29
C ILE A 501 -4.73 -8.43 7.99
N LEU A 502 -5.53 -8.11 9.02
CA LEU A 502 -6.80 -7.44 8.83
C LEU A 502 -6.62 -6.12 8.08
N ARG A 503 -5.68 -5.26 8.52
CA ARG A 503 -5.42 -3.97 7.87
C ARG A 503 -5.07 -4.10 6.39
N TYR A 504 -4.03 -4.87 6.07
CA TYR A 504 -3.43 -4.85 4.72
C TYR A 504 -4.04 -5.87 3.75
N ARG A 505 -4.98 -6.71 4.20
CA ARG A 505 -5.64 -7.73 3.34
C ARG A 505 -7.15 -7.60 3.30
N TYR A 506 -7.77 -7.25 4.42
CA TYR A 506 -9.22 -7.24 4.57
C TYR A 506 -9.80 -5.84 4.88
N GLY A 507 -8.95 -4.85 5.14
CA GLY A 507 -9.33 -3.48 5.42
C GLY A 507 -9.65 -2.67 4.16
N GLN A 508 -9.44 -1.36 4.26
CA GLN A 508 -9.75 -0.40 3.20
C GLN A 508 -8.94 -0.70 1.92
N GLU A 509 -9.53 -0.46 0.75
CA GLU A 509 -8.89 -0.78 -0.54
C GLU A 509 -7.54 -0.10 -0.74
N ARG A 510 -7.38 1.13 -0.24
CA ARG A 510 -6.12 1.88 -0.28
C ARG A 510 -4.96 1.23 0.49
N ASP A 511 -5.29 0.40 1.47
CA ASP A 511 -4.33 -0.28 2.35
C ASP A 511 -4.07 -1.72 1.88
N ARG A 512 -4.94 -2.25 1.01
CA ARG A 512 -4.80 -3.58 0.43
C ARG A 512 -3.71 -3.60 -0.63
N THR A 513 -2.85 -4.61 -0.56
CA THR A 513 -1.73 -4.76 -1.48
C THR A 513 -1.48 -6.22 -1.84
N LYS A 514 -1.02 -6.45 -3.08
CA LYS A 514 -0.56 -7.76 -3.56
C LYS A 514 0.95 -7.96 -3.34
N SER A 515 1.67 -6.92 -2.97
CA SER A 515 3.14 -6.96 -2.83
C SER A 515 3.61 -7.38 -1.44
N LEU A 516 2.71 -7.43 -0.45
CA LEU A 516 3.04 -7.88 0.90
C LEU A 516 3.12 -9.41 0.94
N PHE A 517 4.33 -9.97 1.10
CA PHE A 517 4.53 -11.43 1.13
C PHE A 517 4.52 -12.03 2.54
N GLY A 518 4.55 -11.18 3.58
CA GLY A 518 4.59 -11.66 4.95
C GLY A 518 4.75 -10.58 6.00
N ILE A 519 4.72 -11.02 7.26
CA ILE A 519 4.84 -10.19 8.46
C ILE A 519 5.94 -10.77 9.34
N SER A 520 6.94 -9.98 9.68
CA SER A 520 7.95 -10.35 10.66
C SER A 520 7.42 -10.18 12.08
N LEU A 521 7.76 -11.14 12.96
CA LEU A 521 7.62 -10.98 14.41
C LEU A 521 8.88 -10.35 15.04
N TYR A 522 9.99 -10.41 14.32
CA TYR A 522 11.30 -9.98 14.75
C TYR A 522 11.63 -8.57 14.26
N GLN A 523 12.20 -7.72 15.11
CA GLN A 523 12.78 -6.44 14.68
C GLN A 523 14.27 -6.58 14.33
N LEU A 524 14.62 -6.27 13.09
CA LEU A 524 16.00 -6.34 12.61
C LEU A 524 16.89 -5.32 13.35
N LYS A 525 18.01 -5.79 13.90
CA LYS A 525 19.11 -4.95 14.42
C LYS A 525 20.37 -5.06 13.58
N ASN A 526 20.33 -5.87 12.52
CA ASN A 526 21.43 -6.01 11.58
C ASN A 526 20.90 -6.16 10.15
N THR A 527 21.55 -5.52 9.18
CA THR A 527 21.38 -5.86 7.75
C THR A 527 22.29 -7.02 7.42
N GLU A 528 21.77 -8.10 6.84
CA GLU A 528 22.55 -9.31 6.61
C GLU A 528 23.03 -9.56 5.18
N LEU A 529 22.47 -8.81 4.21
CA LEU A 529 22.68 -9.04 2.78
C LEU A 529 23.80 -8.18 2.16
N ARG A 530 24.40 -7.25 2.90
CA ARG A 530 25.55 -6.47 2.44
C ARG A 530 26.78 -7.38 2.22
N LEU A 531 27.57 -7.10 1.18
CA LEU A 531 28.76 -7.89 0.83
C LEU A 531 29.81 -7.91 1.93
N GLN A 532 29.92 -6.82 2.71
CA GLN A 532 30.81 -6.69 3.85
C GLN A 532 30.38 -7.54 5.07
N GLY A 533 29.30 -8.31 4.95
CA GLY A 533 28.75 -9.12 6.03
C GLY A 533 27.62 -8.43 6.80
N ARG A 534 27.29 -8.99 7.97
CA ARG A 534 26.27 -8.41 8.84
C ARG A 534 26.76 -7.08 9.40
N GLN A 535 25.97 -6.03 9.20
CA GLN A 535 26.23 -4.69 9.73
C GLN A 535 25.11 -4.33 10.70
N GLN A 536 25.45 -3.57 11.76
CA GLN A 536 24.44 -3.06 12.68
C GLN A 536 23.44 -2.20 11.92
N PHE A 537 22.18 -2.28 12.34
CA PHE A 537 21.06 -1.62 11.70
C PHE A 537 20.09 -1.13 12.75
N ASP A 538 19.68 0.12 12.62
CA ASP A 538 18.66 0.74 13.45
C ASP A 538 17.69 1.50 12.54
N PRO A 539 16.47 0.95 12.29
CA PRO A 539 15.50 1.60 11.43
C PRO A 539 15.00 2.92 12.02
N ARG A 540 14.90 3.06 13.35
CA ARG A 540 14.46 4.31 13.97
C ARG A 540 15.47 5.42 13.72
N LYS A 541 16.76 5.10 13.90
CA LYS A 541 17.84 6.04 13.59
C LYS A 541 17.82 6.43 12.11
N LEU A 542 17.70 5.45 11.21
CA LEU A 542 17.60 5.70 9.77
C LEU A 542 16.43 6.63 9.43
N PHE A 543 15.25 6.39 9.99
CA PHE A 543 14.05 7.19 9.71
C PHE A 543 14.14 8.59 10.32
N ALA A 544 14.73 8.73 11.51
CA ALA A 544 14.99 10.03 12.10
C ALA A 544 15.97 10.88 11.26
N GLU A 545 17.07 10.27 10.79
CA GLU A 545 18.05 10.94 9.90
C GLU A 545 17.46 11.33 8.55
N ASN A 546 16.39 10.65 8.11
CA ASN A 546 15.65 10.95 6.88
C ASN A 546 14.35 11.74 7.15
N HIS A 547 14.21 12.37 8.32
CA HIS A 547 13.12 13.29 8.66
C HIS A 547 11.70 12.69 8.58
N PHE A 548 11.54 11.39 8.84
CA PHE A 548 10.21 10.80 8.95
C PHE A 548 9.49 11.35 10.20
N PRO A 549 8.20 11.74 10.09
CA PRO A 549 7.44 12.29 11.22
C PRO A 549 7.35 11.36 12.43
N HIS A 550 7.33 10.05 12.16
CA HIS A 550 7.26 9.01 13.19
C HIS A 550 8.38 7.98 12.97
N PRO A 551 9.58 8.18 13.53
CA PRO A 551 10.69 7.24 13.38
C PRO A 551 10.41 5.84 13.95
N SER A 552 9.40 5.69 14.81
CA SER A 552 8.89 4.42 15.34
C SER A 552 7.96 3.67 14.38
N THR A 553 7.63 4.23 13.22
CA THR A 553 6.68 3.61 12.29
C THR A 553 7.16 2.22 11.87
N PRO A 554 6.27 1.21 11.80
CA PRO A 554 6.54 -0.02 11.06
C PRO A 554 7.02 0.27 9.65
N TYR A 555 7.77 -0.66 9.06
CA TYR A 555 8.36 -0.46 7.74
C TYR A 555 8.32 -1.74 6.90
N LEU A 556 8.51 -1.56 5.60
CA LEU A 556 8.52 -2.61 4.61
C LEU A 556 9.95 -2.92 4.20
N SER A 557 10.29 -4.18 4.03
CA SER A 557 11.61 -4.61 3.57
C SER A 557 11.52 -5.82 2.66
N GLN A 558 12.35 -5.86 1.63
CA GLN A 558 12.49 -7.02 0.75
C GLN A 558 13.20 -8.21 1.43
N VAL A 559 13.72 -8.06 2.65
CA VAL A 559 14.42 -9.14 3.34
C VAL A 559 13.40 -10.04 4.04
N PRO A 560 13.31 -11.35 3.73
CA PRO A 560 12.45 -12.28 4.48
C PRO A 560 12.97 -12.47 5.91
N CYS A 561 12.08 -12.68 6.88
CA CYS A 561 12.48 -12.95 8.26
C CYS A 561 12.57 -14.45 8.54
N SER A 562 13.63 -14.90 9.19
CA SER A 562 13.86 -16.32 9.54
C SER A 562 13.72 -16.61 11.04
N TRP A 563 13.31 -15.62 11.84
CA TRP A 563 13.25 -15.74 13.30
C TRP A 563 11.81 -15.54 13.80
N GLY A 564 10.88 -16.21 13.16
CA GLY A 564 9.45 -16.08 13.36
C GLY A 564 8.82 -15.06 12.42
N ALA A 565 8.05 -15.58 11.46
CA ALA A 565 7.36 -14.77 10.47
C ALA A 565 6.12 -15.48 9.94
N VAL A 566 5.12 -14.69 9.57
CA VAL A 566 3.95 -15.14 8.83
C VAL A 566 4.21 -14.98 7.34
N TYR A 567 3.95 -16.02 6.56
CA TYR A 567 4.05 -16.03 5.10
C TYR A 567 2.67 -16.07 4.47
N PHE A 568 2.49 -15.27 3.42
CA PHE A 568 1.20 -15.12 2.76
C PHE A 568 0.98 -16.24 1.73
N PRO A 569 -0.26 -16.72 1.61
CA PRO A 569 -0.54 -17.97 0.91
C PRO A 569 -0.12 -17.95 -0.56
N GLU A 570 -0.49 -16.91 -1.30
CA GLU A 570 -0.18 -16.83 -2.73
C GLU A 570 1.32 -16.72 -3.01
N HIS A 571 2.05 -15.98 -2.17
CA HIS A 571 3.51 -15.83 -2.29
C HIS A 571 4.24 -17.11 -1.92
N TRP A 572 3.73 -17.86 -0.93
CA TRP A 572 4.31 -19.14 -0.55
C TRP A 572 4.10 -20.20 -1.64
N ARG A 573 2.92 -20.26 -2.27
CA ARG A 573 2.69 -21.14 -3.41
C ARG A 573 3.56 -20.77 -4.61
N GLU A 574 3.66 -19.49 -4.94
CA GLU A 574 4.56 -19.03 -6.01
C GLU A 574 6.01 -19.39 -5.70
N PHE A 575 6.42 -19.34 -4.43
CA PHE A 575 7.76 -19.77 -4.03
C PHE A 575 7.99 -21.26 -4.23
N HIS A 576 7.00 -22.12 -3.99
CA HIS A 576 7.11 -23.55 -4.30
C HIS A 576 7.39 -23.76 -5.79
N ASP A 577 6.64 -23.09 -6.68
CA ASP A 577 6.82 -23.18 -8.13
C ASP A 577 8.21 -22.65 -8.54
N TYR A 578 8.61 -21.48 -8.02
CA TYR A 578 9.91 -20.89 -8.29
C TYR A 578 11.06 -21.79 -7.84
N LEU A 579 10.96 -22.36 -6.63
CA LEU A 579 12.01 -23.21 -6.08
C LEU A 579 12.13 -24.52 -6.86
N ALA A 580 11.02 -25.14 -7.24
CA ALA A 580 11.03 -26.36 -8.07
C ALA A 580 11.76 -26.11 -9.40
N GLU A 581 11.44 -25.00 -10.07
CA GLU A 581 12.10 -24.59 -11.31
C GLU A 581 13.60 -24.29 -11.10
N ARG A 582 13.98 -23.57 -10.05
CA ARG A 582 15.41 -23.27 -9.78
C ARG A 582 16.23 -24.48 -9.39
N LEU A 583 15.65 -25.43 -8.64
CA LEU A 583 16.33 -26.67 -8.28
C LEU A 583 16.46 -27.63 -9.46
N SER A 584 15.58 -27.54 -10.47
CA SER A 584 15.71 -28.31 -11.72
C SER A 584 16.98 -27.98 -12.51
N GLN A 585 17.51 -26.76 -12.34
CA GLN A 585 18.64 -26.21 -13.10
C GLN A 585 18.46 -26.24 -14.63
N SER A 586 17.23 -26.43 -15.11
CA SER A 586 16.91 -26.55 -16.54
C SER A 586 17.17 -25.25 -17.30
N ARG A 587 16.87 -24.11 -16.68
CA ARG A 587 17.02 -22.76 -17.27
C ARG A 587 18.21 -21.97 -16.73
N MET A 588 18.60 -22.23 -15.49
CA MET A 588 19.64 -21.47 -14.79
C MET A 588 20.27 -22.32 -13.68
N ARG A 589 21.59 -22.37 -13.62
CA ARG A 589 22.35 -23.10 -12.61
C ARG A 589 22.18 -22.45 -11.23
N ILE A 590 22.32 -23.23 -10.16
CA ILE A 590 22.22 -22.71 -8.77
C ILE A 590 23.34 -21.70 -8.45
N GLY A 591 24.48 -21.81 -9.14
CA GLY A 591 25.61 -20.90 -9.00
C GLY A 591 25.44 -19.55 -9.71
N GLU A 592 24.46 -19.43 -10.61
CA GLU A 592 24.19 -18.17 -11.32
C GLU A 592 23.34 -17.25 -10.44
N ASN A 593 23.79 -15.99 -10.33
CA ASN A 593 23.19 -14.99 -9.46
C ASN A 593 22.00 -14.33 -10.15
N VAL A 594 20.83 -14.34 -9.50
CA VAL A 594 19.64 -13.59 -9.95
C VAL A 594 19.72 -12.14 -9.48
N VAL A 595 20.19 -11.95 -8.25
CA VAL A 595 20.30 -10.64 -7.62
C VAL A 595 21.78 -10.25 -7.59
N ALA A 596 22.11 -9.11 -8.19
CA ALA A 596 23.47 -8.59 -8.19
C ALA A 596 23.90 -8.17 -6.77
N ASP A 597 25.19 -8.36 -6.46
CA ASP A 597 25.87 -7.76 -5.31
C ASP A 597 25.22 -7.98 -3.93
N VAL A 598 24.54 -9.11 -3.73
CA VAL A 598 24.01 -9.52 -2.43
C VAL A 598 24.71 -10.74 -1.88
N ARG A 599 24.92 -10.73 -0.56
CA ARG A 599 25.62 -11.80 0.16
C ARG A 599 24.89 -13.15 0.10
N SER A 600 23.57 -13.15 -0.08
CA SER A 600 22.74 -14.37 -0.16
C SER A 600 23.11 -15.28 -1.34
N ASN A 601 23.80 -14.77 -2.35
CA ASN A 601 24.31 -15.57 -3.47
C ASN A 601 25.19 -16.74 -3.00
N ASN A 602 25.87 -16.58 -1.85
CA ASN A 602 26.71 -17.60 -1.22
C ASN A 602 25.95 -18.57 -0.29
N TRP A 603 24.62 -18.49 -0.20
CA TRP A 603 23.80 -19.32 0.69
C TRP A 603 23.11 -20.46 -0.06
N SER A 604 23.85 -21.24 -0.84
CA SER A 604 23.32 -22.29 -1.73
C SER A 604 22.46 -23.37 -1.04
N ARG A 605 22.60 -23.53 0.28
CA ARG A 605 21.82 -24.48 1.10
C ARG A 605 20.69 -23.85 1.92
N SER A 606 20.44 -22.55 1.74
CA SER A 606 19.39 -21.82 2.45
C SER A 606 18.21 -21.58 1.53
N TRP A 607 17.01 -21.97 1.96
CA TRP A 607 15.77 -21.65 1.26
C TRP A 607 15.62 -20.13 1.06
N LYS A 608 16.14 -19.35 2.03
CA LYS A 608 16.09 -17.90 2.03
C LYS A 608 16.82 -17.28 0.84
N LYS A 609 17.88 -17.91 0.31
CA LYS A 609 18.53 -17.46 -0.92
C LYS A 609 17.50 -17.36 -2.04
N PHE A 610 16.83 -18.48 -2.32
CA PHE A 610 15.87 -18.58 -3.42
C PHE A 610 14.65 -17.70 -3.19
N PHE A 611 14.19 -17.56 -1.95
CA PHE A 611 13.07 -16.67 -1.67
C PHE A 611 13.45 -15.19 -1.85
N ILE A 612 14.68 -14.78 -1.52
CA ILE A 612 15.20 -13.44 -1.83
C ILE A 612 15.21 -13.18 -3.34
N GLU A 613 15.58 -14.17 -4.16
CA GLU A 613 15.55 -14.04 -5.61
C GLU A 613 14.12 -13.76 -6.12
N LEU A 614 13.14 -14.54 -5.67
CA LEU A 614 11.73 -14.34 -6.03
C LEU A 614 11.24 -12.95 -5.59
N VAL A 615 11.51 -12.57 -4.34
CA VAL A 615 11.10 -11.28 -3.77
C VAL A 615 11.73 -10.11 -4.54
N HIS A 616 12.98 -10.25 -4.97
CA HIS A 616 13.65 -9.26 -5.81
C HIS A 616 12.96 -9.12 -7.17
N LEU A 617 12.72 -10.24 -7.86
CA LEU A 617 12.11 -10.27 -9.20
C LEU A 617 10.68 -9.69 -9.20
N ARG A 618 9.95 -9.85 -8.10
CA ARG A 618 8.55 -9.43 -7.99
C ARG A 618 8.35 -8.08 -7.30
N GLY A 619 9.40 -7.50 -6.71
CA GLY A 619 9.27 -6.30 -5.90
C GLY A 619 8.41 -6.52 -4.64
N TYR A 620 8.35 -7.74 -4.14
CA TYR A 620 7.59 -8.04 -2.93
C TYR A 620 8.29 -7.49 -1.69
N VAL A 621 7.53 -7.24 -0.63
CA VAL A 621 8.03 -6.74 0.65
C VAL A 621 7.36 -7.43 1.83
N MET A 622 8.05 -7.48 2.96
CA MET A 622 7.55 -7.96 4.25
C MET A 622 7.44 -6.79 5.23
N LEU A 623 6.39 -6.81 6.05
CA LEU A 623 6.20 -5.83 7.11
C LEU A 623 7.05 -6.19 8.34
N TYR A 624 7.75 -5.19 8.89
CA TYR A 624 8.56 -5.31 10.09
C TYR A 624 8.04 -4.39 11.21
N PRO A 625 8.02 -4.89 12.47
CA PRO A 625 7.76 -4.04 13.64
C PRO A 625 8.95 -3.10 13.88
N ASN A 626 8.69 -1.99 14.57
CA ASN A 626 9.71 -0.97 14.84
C ASN A 626 9.51 -0.32 16.23
N TYR A 627 9.33 -1.12 17.28
CA TYR A 627 9.10 -0.63 18.64
C TYR A 627 10.40 -0.17 19.32
N ALA A 628 10.25 0.63 20.39
CA ALA A 628 11.38 1.22 21.10
C ALA A 628 12.22 0.11 21.74
N ASP A 629 13.52 0.37 21.86
CA ASP A 629 14.50 -0.57 22.44
C ASP A 629 14.57 -1.92 21.72
N PHE A 630 14.16 -1.97 20.45
CA PHE A 630 14.04 -3.18 19.64
C PHE A 630 13.07 -4.22 20.23
N ALA A 631 12.07 -3.78 21.01
CA ALA A 631 11.01 -4.65 21.48
C ALA A 631 10.35 -5.37 20.29
N SER A 632 10.20 -6.68 20.40
CA SER A 632 9.80 -7.56 19.29
C SER A 632 8.74 -8.56 19.74
N PHE A 633 8.11 -9.20 18.76
CA PHE A 633 7.15 -10.28 19.00
C PHE A 633 7.79 -11.66 18.94
N SER A 634 9.05 -11.75 18.51
CA SER A 634 9.89 -12.93 18.60
C SER A 634 11.34 -12.57 18.94
N THR A 635 12.06 -13.55 19.48
CA THR A 635 13.49 -13.47 19.77
C THR A 635 14.16 -14.77 19.38
N ASN A 636 15.41 -14.71 18.92
CA ASN A 636 16.19 -15.88 18.55
C ASN A 636 17.31 -16.10 19.57
N HIS A 637 17.45 -17.34 20.06
CA HIS A 637 18.38 -17.71 21.12
C HIS A 637 19.77 -18.15 20.65
N LEU A 638 20.01 -18.22 19.34
CA LEU A 638 21.21 -18.77 18.70
C LEU A 638 21.59 -20.10 19.31
N GLU A 639 20.66 -21.03 19.29
CA GLU A 639 20.99 -22.38 19.69
C GLU A 639 22.00 -22.98 18.69
N VAL A 640 22.87 -23.87 19.18
CA VAL A 640 23.90 -24.50 18.34
C VAL A 640 23.21 -25.38 17.28
N GLY A 641 23.66 -25.26 16.03
CA GLY A 641 23.05 -25.96 14.90
C GLY A 641 23.79 -25.72 13.59
N SER A 642 23.14 -25.96 12.46
CA SER A 642 23.75 -25.89 11.12
C SER A 642 24.41 -24.54 10.81
N HIS A 643 23.90 -23.45 11.37
CA HIS A 643 24.41 -22.08 11.13
C HIS A 643 25.21 -21.49 12.30
N VAL A 644 25.09 -22.05 13.50
CA VAL A 644 25.72 -21.54 14.72
C VAL A 644 26.56 -22.64 15.34
N LYS A 645 27.89 -22.55 15.20
CA LYS A 645 28.83 -23.52 15.77
C LYS A 645 29.23 -23.22 17.22
N GLU A 646 29.10 -21.96 17.65
CA GLU A 646 29.52 -21.50 18.98
C GLU A 646 28.72 -20.28 19.43
N ARG A 647 28.38 -20.23 20.73
CA ARG A 647 27.54 -19.21 21.36
C ARG A 647 28.34 -18.22 22.21
N SER A 648 29.00 -17.24 21.58
CA SER A 648 29.58 -16.13 22.34
C SER A 648 28.50 -15.18 22.87
N ARG A 649 28.78 -14.49 23.99
CA ARG A 649 27.86 -13.50 24.57
C ARG A 649 27.52 -12.38 23.58
N ASP A 650 28.50 -11.94 22.79
CA ASP A 650 28.30 -10.87 21.81
C ASP A 650 27.41 -11.31 20.64
N LYS A 651 27.56 -12.56 20.17
CA LYS A 651 26.65 -13.14 19.19
C LYS A 651 25.23 -13.23 19.74
N GLN A 652 25.04 -13.66 20.99
CA GLN A 652 23.69 -13.70 21.58
C GLN A 652 23.07 -12.30 21.65
N LYS A 653 23.83 -11.28 22.08
CA LYS A 653 23.36 -9.87 22.13
C LYS A 653 22.98 -9.31 20.76
N ALA A 654 23.63 -9.74 19.69
CA ALA A 654 23.34 -9.25 18.35
C ALA A 654 21.96 -9.71 17.83
N PHE A 655 21.41 -10.82 18.33
CA PHE A 655 20.18 -11.41 17.79
C PHE A 655 19.04 -11.49 18.79
N ARG A 656 19.30 -11.60 20.10
CA ARG A 656 18.23 -11.55 21.09
C ARG A 656 17.55 -10.18 21.09
N ARG A 657 16.23 -10.20 21.16
CA ARG A 657 15.37 -9.02 21.30
C ARG A 657 14.59 -9.12 22.61
N PRO A 658 14.32 -7.98 23.28
CA PRO A 658 13.31 -7.97 24.33
C PRO A 658 11.95 -8.30 23.71
N LEU A 659 11.18 -9.17 24.37
CA LEU A 659 9.83 -9.50 23.96
C LEU A 659 8.85 -8.50 24.58
N LEU A 660 7.84 -8.09 23.81
CA LEU A 660 6.73 -7.29 24.36
C LEU A 660 5.91 -8.15 25.33
N GLU A 661 5.83 -7.77 26.59
CA GLU A 661 5.09 -8.51 27.62
C GLU A 661 3.63 -8.03 27.75
N LEU A 662 2.77 -8.84 28.38
CA LEU A 662 1.36 -8.49 28.61
C LEU A 662 1.17 -7.16 29.36
N ARG A 663 2.05 -6.85 30.32
CA ARG A 663 2.05 -5.57 31.07
C ARG A 663 2.34 -4.35 30.18
N GLU A 664 2.91 -4.57 29.01
CA GLU A 664 3.29 -3.57 28.02
C GLU A 664 2.28 -3.48 26.87
N VAL A 665 1.10 -4.11 26.98
CA VAL A 665 0.10 -4.19 25.90
C VAL A 665 -0.24 -2.83 25.27
N ARG A 666 -0.25 -1.76 26.07
CA ARG A 666 -0.50 -0.40 25.55
C ARG A 666 0.51 0.04 24.49
N ARG A 667 1.78 -0.39 24.61
CA ARG A 667 2.85 -0.09 23.64
C ARG A 667 2.51 -0.59 22.23
N LEU A 668 1.71 -1.66 22.11
CA LEU A 668 1.27 -2.22 20.81
C LEU A 668 0.60 -1.17 19.93
N VAL A 669 -0.07 -0.19 20.54
CA VAL A 669 -0.83 0.85 19.84
C VAL A 669 -0.22 2.22 20.09
N ASP A 670 0.16 2.55 21.33
CA ASP A 670 0.61 3.89 21.72
C ASP A 670 1.90 4.34 21.00
N GLU A 671 2.75 3.41 20.59
CA GLU A 671 3.99 3.71 19.84
C GLU A 671 3.78 3.79 18.32
N LEU A 672 2.61 3.37 17.82
CA LEU A 672 2.28 3.48 16.41
C LEU A 672 1.87 4.91 16.04
N PRO A 673 2.15 5.36 14.81
CA PRO A 673 1.65 6.63 14.29
C PRO A 673 0.14 6.75 14.47
N ALA A 674 -0.34 7.88 14.99
CA ALA A 674 -1.76 8.13 15.25
C ALA A 674 -2.48 7.04 16.08
N ARG A 675 -1.74 6.22 16.85
CA ARG A 675 -2.28 5.12 17.65
C ARG A 675 -3.07 4.09 16.82
N THR A 676 -2.64 3.83 15.60
CA THR A 676 -3.19 2.78 14.73
C THR A 676 -2.11 2.33 13.75
N LEU A 677 -2.30 1.20 13.07
CA LEU A 677 -1.40 0.85 11.98
C LEU A 677 -1.38 1.97 10.92
N PRO A 678 -0.22 2.33 10.35
CA PRO A 678 -0.18 3.29 9.26
C PRO A 678 -0.91 2.76 8.02
N GLY A 679 -1.41 3.67 7.19
CA GLY A 679 -1.88 3.27 5.86
C GLY A 679 -0.71 2.80 4.99
N TRP A 680 -0.99 1.96 3.97
CA TRP A 680 0.05 1.31 3.16
C TRP A 680 1.08 2.29 2.58
N ARG A 681 0.61 3.43 2.04
CA ARG A 681 1.46 4.45 1.42
C ARG A 681 2.32 5.25 2.41
N ALA A 682 2.02 5.19 3.70
CA ALA A 682 2.78 5.87 4.75
C ALA A 682 3.96 5.03 5.27
N LEU A 683 4.03 3.74 4.91
CA LEU A 683 5.10 2.85 5.37
C LEU A 683 6.40 3.11 4.59
N PRO A 684 7.53 3.35 5.28
CA PRO A 684 8.83 3.43 4.63
C PRO A 684 9.20 2.08 3.99
N VAL A 685 9.86 2.11 2.83
CA VAL A 685 10.30 0.90 2.14
C VAL A 685 11.82 0.83 2.09
N LEU A 686 12.36 -0.33 2.47
CA LEU A 686 13.77 -0.66 2.42
C LEU A 686 14.06 -1.71 1.34
N ASN A 687 15.15 -1.53 0.61
CA ASN A 687 15.67 -2.54 -0.31
C ASN A 687 16.40 -3.68 0.44
N LEU A 688 16.88 -4.67 -0.30
CA LEU A 688 17.60 -5.84 0.23
C LEU A 688 18.84 -5.48 1.09
N THR A 689 19.49 -4.34 0.85
CA THR A 689 20.69 -3.91 1.57
C THR A 689 20.41 -2.92 2.71
N GLY A 690 19.13 -2.66 2.99
CA GLY A 690 18.64 -1.85 4.11
C GLY A 690 18.69 -0.35 3.88
N TYR A 691 18.71 0.10 2.62
CA TYR A 691 18.58 1.52 2.27
C TYR A 691 17.13 1.87 1.97
N LEU A 692 16.73 3.09 2.32
CA LEU A 692 15.45 3.67 1.93
C LEU A 692 15.36 3.76 0.41
N VAL A 693 14.20 3.38 -0.11
CA VAL A 693 13.86 3.54 -1.52
C VAL A 693 12.86 4.69 -1.60
N ALA A 694 13.11 5.67 -2.47
CA ALA A 694 12.18 6.76 -2.74
C ALA A 694 10.97 6.21 -3.51
N HIS A 695 10.02 5.70 -2.73
CA HIS A 695 8.70 5.17 -3.06
C HIS A 695 8.59 3.98 -4.03
N VAL A 696 7.97 2.93 -3.50
CA VAL A 696 7.18 1.95 -4.23
C VAL A 696 5.85 2.64 -4.58
N PHE A 697 5.52 2.70 -5.87
CA PHE A 697 4.17 2.99 -6.36
C PHE A 697 3.62 1.76 -7.08
#